data_AF-A0A0F9GR85-F1
#
_entry.id   AF-A0A0F9GR85-F1
#
_cell.length_a   1.000
_cell.length_b   1.000
_cell.length_c   1.000
_cell.angle_alpha   90.00
_cell.angle_beta   90.00
_cell.angle_gamma   90.00
#
_symmetry.space_group_name_H-M   'P 1'
#
loop_
_entity.id
_entity.type
_entity.pdbx_description
1 polymer ?
#
loop_
_entity_poly.entity_id
_entity_poly.type
_entity_poly.pdbx_seq_one_letter_code
_entity_poly.pdbx_strand_id
1 'polypeptide(L)'
;FDNFISGAIIKNYTTFTIIYKFDFDYGDNNHYAEITLGPSLQDNLNVSWVEFNLPDGFLPNSEDSKSNLFVRFNKTIIGTGISGPYSLDYGIDDINIDAWNDKYFILYNSSKSISNKGATDGTPELTFSSVISNGENVYVVYGIRTPYVLGYGFQKVGKSYSDSVRLIYNNNSASSIKDSAGLISTVSLNDPSLYIGLDNTTQETVLELYNMPLLFGPEINLTFALDPIIINQIKNFKGIDNNTLTIDFYFVPNRVFGSYYTDSIEISLDYWALKPDLEAEGYKISYNKDLQGIYEAFGVGSLDIYISISQVGNSSNFISYVILEQFDYMSDDHFVEMYANMPMDSDGDLDVNAIINTPHYIQITSEPFLDSQWGSSPFGLLDNSEVTVALENLPYSSLISLDGSSGDYDINYLGTQETLPVNAQNFYMIPNLALFTDAYNTDEIIYQDGYVNLYYGSSTDIRGENDYSNRIYMTYENTAVDDYKSYFSNGVPISWEDTFDITDQFLTTREIDVSGTVLYHQLFDLTNDVIDVIELADILVNVTGVYFGVQLPDNISIAHIRAIGIPYEYDLSIQGFPVGNYIDGTYSKVTTSGVTRTFDSRASDTLMNTTSNFSLEFASNGSKYIVFYVPISTVQNYAINDKLMVDY
;
A
#
# COMPACT_ATOMS: atom_id res chain seq x y z
N PHE A 1 51.30 -22.76 -25.28
CA PHE A 1 51.68 -21.71 -26.25
C PHE A 1 53.10 -21.17 -25.98
N ASP A 2 54.03 -21.99 -25.46
CA ASP A 2 55.31 -21.50 -24.91
C ASP A 2 56.56 -22.05 -25.63
N ASN A 3 56.54 -22.27 -26.94
CA ASN A 3 57.77 -22.71 -27.63
C ASN A 3 57.94 -22.21 -29.07
N PHE A 4 57.53 -20.98 -29.34
CA PHE A 4 57.96 -20.27 -30.54
C PHE A 4 58.31 -18.85 -30.15
N ILE A 5 59.59 -18.55 -29.98
CA ILE A 5 60.28 -17.37 -30.54
C ILE A 5 61.76 -17.54 -30.20
N SER A 6 62.53 -18.00 -31.17
CA SER A 6 63.88 -17.45 -31.35
C SER A 6 64.10 -17.26 -32.85
N GLY A 7 64.17 -16.00 -33.28
CA GLY A 7 64.85 -15.65 -34.54
C GLY A 7 64.04 -15.26 -35.78
N ALA A 8 62.72 -15.01 -35.72
CA ALA A 8 61.98 -14.56 -36.92
C ALA A 8 61.38 -13.15 -36.75
N ILE A 9 61.92 -12.18 -37.49
CA ILE A 9 61.28 -10.89 -37.74
C ILE A 9 60.03 -11.17 -38.58
N ILE A 10 58.85 -11.05 -37.98
CA ILE A 10 57.57 -11.12 -38.71
C ILE A 10 57.55 -9.92 -39.66
N LYS A 11 57.69 -10.16 -40.97
CA LYS A 11 57.56 -9.11 -41.97
C LYS A 11 56.08 -8.81 -42.20
N ASN A 12 55.76 -7.52 -42.37
CA ASN A 12 54.46 -7.10 -42.91
C ASN A 12 54.17 -7.94 -44.18
N TYR A 13 52.93 -8.43 -44.31
CA TYR A 13 52.45 -9.42 -45.30
C TYR A 13 52.65 -10.91 -44.98
N THR A 14 52.79 -11.28 -43.70
CA THR A 14 52.71 -12.71 -43.32
C THR A 14 51.25 -13.17 -43.29
N THR A 15 50.85 -14.00 -44.26
CA THR A 15 49.51 -14.62 -44.30
C THR A 15 49.46 -15.79 -43.32
N PHE A 16 48.56 -15.74 -42.34
CA PHE A 16 48.27 -16.87 -41.46
C PHE A 16 47.02 -17.58 -41.96
N THR A 17 47.08 -18.91 -42.08
CA THR A 17 45.91 -19.75 -42.30
C THR A 17 45.56 -20.40 -40.97
N ILE A 18 44.39 -20.06 -40.42
CA ILE A 18 43.83 -20.73 -39.25
C ILE A 18 42.87 -21.79 -39.78
N ILE A 19 43.15 -23.05 -39.49
CA ILE A 19 42.29 -24.18 -39.84
C ILE A 19 41.56 -24.59 -38.57
N TYR A 20 40.25 -24.39 -38.55
CA TYR A 20 39.38 -24.96 -37.51
C TYR A 20 38.93 -26.34 -37.97
N LYS A 21 39.18 -27.37 -37.16
CA LYS A 21 38.59 -28.70 -37.36
C LYS A 21 37.51 -28.86 -36.30
N PHE A 22 36.25 -28.88 -36.72
CA PHE A 22 35.13 -29.21 -35.87
C PHE A 22 34.67 -30.63 -36.25
N ASP A 23 34.66 -31.54 -35.28
CA ASP A 23 34.02 -32.84 -35.42
C ASP A 23 32.68 -32.73 -34.69
N PHE A 24 31.58 -32.71 -35.44
CA PHE A 24 30.24 -32.75 -34.88
C PHE A 24 29.61 -34.11 -35.15
N ASP A 25 29.21 -34.83 -34.10
CA ASP A 25 28.48 -36.08 -34.20
C ASP A 25 26.98 -35.79 -34.18
N TYR A 26 26.48 -35.32 -35.32
CA TYR A 26 25.04 -35.28 -35.57
C TYR A 26 24.71 -36.58 -36.29
N GLY A 27 23.85 -37.42 -35.70
CA GLY A 27 23.47 -38.73 -36.26
C GLY A 27 22.92 -38.65 -37.70
N ASP A 28 22.34 -39.75 -38.20
CA ASP A 28 22.08 -40.01 -39.64
C ASP A 28 21.34 -38.92 -40.47
N ASN A 29 20.82 -37.84 -39.87
CA ASN A 29 20.17 -36.71 -40.53
C ASN A 29 21.01 -35.43 -40.42
N ASN A 30 21.98 -35.28 -41.33
CA ASN A 30 22.86 -34.11 -41.45
C ASN A 30 22.07 -32.79 -41.59
N HIS A 31 22.20 -31.89 -40.60
CA HIS A 31 21.76 -30.49 -40.68
C HIS A 31 22.98 -29.55 -40.64
N TYR A 32 22.98 -28.52 -41.47
CA TYR A 32 24.12 -27.64 -41.72
C TYR A 32 24.11 -26.43 -40.78
N ALA A 33 25.25 -26.12 -40.14
CA ALA A 33 25.51 -24.81 -39.56
C ALA A 33 25.93 -23.83 -40.68
N GLU A 34 25.44 -22.59 -40.63
CA GLU A 34 25.86 -21.55 -41.57
C GLU A 34 27.05 -20.80 -40.97
N ILE A 35 28.22 -20.95 -41.60
CA ILE A 35 29.45 -20.27 -41.15
C ILE A 35 29.59 -18.99 -41.96
N THR A 36 29.28 -17.86 -41.34
CA THR A 36 29.45 -16.54 -41.95
C THR A 36 30.77 -15.92 -41.51
N LEU A 37 31.71 -15.81 -42.45
CA LEU A 37 32.99 -15.14 -42.23
C LEU A 37 32.90 -13.73 -42.84
N GLY A 38 32.78 -12.70 -42.00
CA GLY A 38 32.66 -11.31 -42.45
C GLY A 38 33.66 -10.38 -41.76
N PRO A 39 34.23 -9.39 -42.45
CA PRO A 39 34.97 -8.32 -41.80
C PRO A 39 33.99 -7.44 -41.00
N SER A 40 34.33 -7.08 -39.75
CA SER A 40 33.63 -5.97 -39.08
C SER A 40 33.90 -4.70 -39.86
N LEU A 41 32.85 -4.09 -40.43
CA LEU A 41 32.95 -2.84 -41.18
C LEU A 41 33.23 -1.62 -40.27
N GLN A 42 33.25 -1.79 -38.95
CA GLN A 42 33.42 -0.68 -38.00
C GLN A 42 34.78 -0.65 -37.28
N ASP A 43 35.44 -1.78 -37.01
CA ASP A 43 36.54 -1.79 -36.02
C ASP A 43 37.91 -2.30 -36.49
N ASN A 44 38.17 -2.49 -37.79
CA ASN A 44 39.42 -3.11 -38.30
C ASN A 44 39.76 -4.49 -37.65
N LEU A 45 38.79 -5.11 -36.97
CA LEU A 45 38.89 -6.42 -36.35
C LEU A 45 38.15 -7.43 -37.23
N ASN A 46 38.87 -8.46 -37.72
CA ASN A 46 38.22 -9.63 -38.29
C ASN A 46 37.64 -10.46 -37.15
N VAL A 47 36.34 -10.30 -36.90
CA VAL A 47 35.58 -11.14 -35.98
C VAL A 47 34.83 -12.17 -36.82
N SER A 48 35.18 -13.44 -36.64
CA SER A 48 34.43 -14.56 -37.22
C SER A 48 33.51 -15.14 -36.16
N TRP A 49 32.23 -15.36 -36.49
CA TRP A 49 31.30 -16.09 -35.63
C TRP A 49 30.67 -17.25 -36.40
N VAL A 50 30.12 -18.21 -35.65
CA VAL A 50 29.40 -19.37 -36.18
C VAL A 50 27.96 -19.25 -35.68
N GLU A 51 27.01 -19.27 -36.59
CA GLU A 51 25.58 -19.22 -36.28
C GLU A 51 24.96 -20.60 -36.55
N PHE A 52 24.23 -21.12 -35.57
CA PHE A 52 23.54 -22.41 -35.70
C PHE A 52 22.06 -22.14 -35.95
N ASN A 53 21.63 -22.29 -37.20
CA ASN A 53 20.21 -22.28 -37.56
C ASN A 53 19.63 -23.69 -37.34
N LEU A 54 19.08 -23.92 -36.15
CA LEU A 54 18.47 -25.19 -35.78
C LEU A 54 16.95 -25.16 -36.11
N PRO A 55 16.40 -26.14 -36.84
CA PRO A 55 14.97 -26.19 -37.12
C PRO A 55 14.14 -26.40 -35.85
N ASP A 56 12.88 -25.97 -35.86
CA ASP A 56 11.95 -26.21 -34.76
C ASP A 56 11.86 -27.72 -34.42
N GLY A 57 11.95 -28.03 -33.12
CA GLY A 57 11.99 -29.41 -32.63
C GLY A 57 13.34 -30.13 -32.76
N PHE A 58 14.41 -29.44 -33.20
CA PHE A 58 15.77 -29.99 -33.22
C PHE A 58 16.33 -30.19 -31.81
N LEU A 59 16.07 -29.25 -30.91
CA LEU A 59 16.39 -29.42 -29.50
C LEU A 59 15.35 -30.36 -28.87
N PRO A 60 15.76 -31.30 -27.99
CA PRO A 60 14.83 -32.19 -27.32
C PRO A 60 13.76 -31.39 -26.57
N ASN A 61 12.58 -31.98 -26.45
CA ASN A 61 11.51 -31.43 -25.63
C ASN A 61 12.01 -31.20 -24.21
N SER A 62 11.41 -30.22 -23.56
CA SER A 62 11.91 -29.68 -22.31
C SER A 62 12.13 -30.69 -21.20
N GLU A 63 11.14 -31.54 -21.00
CA GLU A 63 11.17 -32.59 -20.00
C GLU A 63 12.24 -33.65 -20.25
N ASP A 64 12.70 -33.79 -21.49
CA ASP A 64 13.67 -34.80 -21.92
C ASP A 64 15.14 -34.31 -21.82
N SER A 65 15.36 -33.01 -21.57
CA SER A 65 16.71 -32.41 -21.53
C SER A 65 17.38 -32.43 -20.14
N LYS A 66 16.78 -33.13 -19.16
CA LYS A 66 17.26 -33.17 -17.77
C LYS A 66 18.64 -33.81 -17.67
N SER A 67 19.47 -33.24 -16.82
CA SER A 67 20.88 -33.63 -16.64
C SER A 67 21.18 -33.87 -15.17
N ASN A 68 22.05 -34.82 -14.83
CA ASN A 68 22.33 -35.09 -13.43
C ASN A 68 23.13 -33.94 -12.79
N LEU A 69 22.73 -33.51 -11.60
CA LEU A 69 23.53 -32.60 -10.79
C LEU A 69 24.68 -33.37 -10.12
N PHE A 70 25.88 -32.80 -10.13
CA PHE A 70 27.03 -33.30 -9.38
C PHE A 70 27.45 -32.27 -8.33
N VAL A 71 27.48 -32.67 -7.05
CA VAL A 71 28.04 -31.83 -5.97
C VAL A 71 29.56 -31.98 -5.95
N ARG A 72 30.28 -30.86 -5.83
CA ARG A 72 31.74 -30.83 -5.75
C ARG A 72 32.21 -31.03 -4.30
N PHE A 73 33.19 -31.90 -4.10
CA PHE A 73 33.85 -32.15 -2.82
C PHE A 73 35.37 -31.99 -2.94
N ASN A 74 35.98 -31.56 -1.83
CA ASN A 74 37.42 -31.36 -1.72
C ASN A 74 38.01 -32.39 -0.74
N LYS A 75 39.01 -33.16 -1.17
CA LYS A 75 39.76 -34.09 -0.33
C LYS A 75 41.21 -33.67 -0.23
N THR A 76 41.74 -33.64 1.00
CA THR A 76 43.19 -33.65 1.23
C THR A 76 43.61 -35.07 1.61
N ILE A 77 44.36 -35.72 0.72
CA ILE A 77 44.96 -37.03 0.95
C ILE A 77 46.31 -36.82 1.64
N ILE A 78 46.52 -37.47 2.77
CA ILE A 78 47.82 -37.50 3.46
C ILE A 78 48.53 -38.76 3.02
N GLY A 79 49.68 -38.60 2.37
CA GLY A 79 50.48 -39.70 1.86
C GLY A 79 50.92 -40.66 2.95
N THR A 80 50.95 -41.94 2.59
CA THR A 80 51.31 -43.07 3.48
C THR A 80 52.54 -43.83 2.96
N GLY A 81 53.25 -43.29 1.97
CA GLY A 81 54.39 -43.95 1.34
C GLY A 81 54.04 -44.99 0.28
N ILE A 82 52.80 -44.99 -0.23
CA ILE A 82 52.35 -45.83 -1.35
C ILE A 82 51.77 -44.96 -2.48
N SER A 83 51.52 -45.55 -3.65
CA SER A 83 50.86 -44.86 -4.78
C SER A 83 49.33 -44.90 -4.72
N GLY A 84 48.75 -45.78 -3.90
CA GLY A 84 47.30 -45.98 -3.76
C GLY A 84 46.95 -47.46 -3.62
N PRO A 85 45.64 -47.82 -3.61
CA PRO A 85 44.51 -46.90 -3.75
C PRO A 85 44.29 -46.02 -2.52
N TYR A 86 43.83 -44.79 -2.76
CA TYR A 86 43.33 -43.87 -1.74
C TYR A 86 41.84 -43.65 -1.98
N SER A 87 41.00 -44.08 -1.04
CA SER A 87 39.56 -43.87 -1.09
C SER A 87 39.19 -42.42 -0.78
N LEU A 88 38.20 -41.89 -1.49
CA LEU A 88 37.66 -40.54 -1.27
C LEU A 88 36.56 -40.57 -0.19
N ASP A 89 36.20 -39.40 0.36
CA ASP A 89 35.33 -39.32 1.54
C ASP A 89 33.85 -39.56 1.25
N TYR A 90 33.45 -39.34 0.00
CA TYR A 90 32.06 -39.40 -0.45
C TYR A 90 31.93 -40.33 -1.63
N GLY A 91 30.82 -41.07 -1.67
CA GLY A 91 30.48 -42.00 -2.73
C GLY A 91 28.97 -42.07 -2.96
N ILE A 92 28.54 -43.09 -3.69
CA ILE A 92 27.12 -43.39 -3.92
C ILE A 92 26.75 -44.65 -3.15
N ASP A 93 25.56 -44.68 -2.56
CA ASP A 93 25.00 -45.88 -1.95
C ASP A 93 24.53 -46.90 -2.99
N ASP A 94 25.49 -47.56 -3.62
CA ASP A 94 25.24 -48.69 -4.49
C ASP A 94 26.45 -49.62 -4.44
N ILE A 95 26.26 -50.77 -3.79
CA ILE A 95 27.29 -51.80 -3.64
C ILE A 95 27.71 -52.43 -4.98
N ASN A 96 26.96 -52.20 -6.07
CA ASN A 96 27.28 -52.76 -7.38
C ASN A 96 28.24 -51.88 -8.19
N ILE A 97 28.65 -50.72 -7.66
CA ILE A 97 29.58 -49.80 -8.34
C ILE A 97 31.02 -50.09 -7.88
N ASP A 98 31.67 -51.04 -8.56
CA ASP A 98 33.06 -51.49 -8.29
C ASP A 98 34.09 -50.96 -9.31
N ALA A 99 33.70 -49.98 -10.12
CA ALA A 99 34.60 -49.30 -11.05
C ALA A 99 34.22 -47.83 -11.18
N TRP A 100 35.21 -47.00 -11.51
CA TRP A 100 34.95 -45.61 -11.82
C TRP A 100 34.04 -45.49 -13.05
N ASN A 101 32.93 -44.78 -12.91
CA ASN A 101 32.00 -44.51 -14.01
C ASN A 101 31.63 -43.03 -13.99
N ASP A 102 31.84 -42.36 -15.11
CA ASP A 102 31.60 -40.91 -15.24
C ASP A 102 30.11 -40.53 -15.11
N LYS A 103 29.20 -41.52 -15.19
CA LYS A 103 27.78 -41.35 -14.82
C LYS A 103 27.59 -41.00 -13.33
N TYR A 104 28.51 -41.42 -12.47
CA TYR A 104 28.41 -41.35 -11.02
C TYR A 104 29.45 -40.43 -10.39
N PHE A 105 30.64 -40.35 -10.98
CA PHE A 105 31.78 -39.62 -10.42
C PHE A 105 32.45 -38.74 -11.47
N ILE A 106 32.82 -37.52 -11.10
CA ILE A 106 33.61 -36.62 -11.96
C ILE A 106 34.89 -36.24 -11.21
N LEU A 107 36.02 -36.17 -11.92
CA LEU A 107 37.26 -35.63 -11.37
C LEU A 107 37.52 -34.27 -11.99
N TYR A 108 37.46 -33.22 -11.19
CA TYR A 108 37.68 -31.84 -11.67
C TYR A 108 39.16 -31.48 -11.67
N ASN A 109 39.87 -31.78 -10.58
CA ASN A 109 41.28 -31.43 -10.45
C ASN A 109 42.01 -32.33 -9.45
N SER A 110 43.32 -32.46 -9.63
CA SER A 110 44.22 -33.09 -8.68
C SER A 110 45.59 -32.41 -8.74
N SER A 111 46.14 -32.07 -7.59
CA SER A 111 47.49 -31.49 -7.47
C SER A 111 48.62 -32.46 -7.87
N LYS A 112 48.31 -33.74 -8.06
CA LYS A 112 49.25 -34.78 -8.50
C LYS A 112 48.65 -35.66 -9.59
N SER A 113 49.46 -36.14 -10.53
CA SER A 113 49.00 -36.97 -11.65
C SER A 113 48.44 -38.31 -11.18
N ILE A 114 47.28 -38.67 -11.72
CA ILE A 114 46.55 -39.90 -11.42
C ILE A 114 46.83 -40.93 -12.52
N SER A 115 47.25 -42.14 -12.14
CA SER A 115 47.48 -43.24 -13.09
C SER A 115 46.26 -44.13 -13.28
N ASN A 116 45.41 -44.26 -12.24
CA ASN A 116 44.20 -45.08 -12.32
C ASN A 116 43.09 -44.52 -11.42
N LYS A 117 41.84 -44.71 -11.86
CA LYS A 117 40.62 -44.39 -11.11
C LYS A 117 39.84 -45.68 -10.90
N GLY A 118 39.40 -45.94 -9.67
CA GLY A 118 38.60 -47.09 -9.30
C GLY A 118 37.37 -46.69 -8.48
N ALA A 119 36.56 -47.68 -8.12
CA ALA A 119 35.57 -47.55 -7.06
C ALA A 119 35.43 -48.90 -6.35
N THR A 120 34.98 -48.92 -5.11
CA THR A 120 34.63 -50.14 -4.37
C THR A 120 33.40 -49.86 -3.55
N ASP A 121 32.37 -50.69 -3.72
CA ASP A 121 31.05 -50.50 -3.11
C ASP A 121 30.52 -49.06 -3.30
N GLY A 122 30.72 -48.45 -4.46
CA GLY A 122 30.29 -47.07 -4.74
C GLY A 122 31.13 -45.96 -4.12
N THR A 123 32.24 -46.28 -3.46
CA THR A 123 33.23 -45.30 -2.98
C THR A 123 34.35 -45.14 -4.01
N PRO A 124 34.57 -43.95 -4.59
CA PRO A 124 35.61 -43.74 -5.58
C PRO A 124 37.01 -43.78 -4.97
N GLU A 125 37.97 -44.32 -5.72
CA GLU A 125 39.36 -44.49 -5.30
C GLU A 125 40.33 -43.99 -6.36
N LEU A 126 41.45 -43.42 -5.92
CA LEU A 126 42.50 -42.90 -6.80
C LEU A 126 43.84 -43.57 -6.55
N THR A 127 44.53 -43.91 -7.64
CA THR A 127 45.94 -44.33 -7.62
C THR A 127 46.77 -43.33 -8.40
N PHE A 128 47.85 -42.84 -7.80
CA PHE A 128 48.70 -41.80 -8.35
C PHE A 128 49.87 -42.38 -9.14
N SER A 129 50.32 -41.64 -10.16
CA SER A 129 51.42 -42.06 -11.03
C SER A 129 52.77 -42.16 -10.32
N SER A 130 52.88 -41.60 -9.12
CA SER A 130 54.05 -41.71 -8.25
C SER A 130 53.62 -41.90 -6.80
N VAL A 131 54.49 -42.53 -6.01
CA VAL A 131 54.29 -42.69 -4.57
C VAL A 131 54.08 -41.32 -3.91
N ILE A 132 53.10 -41.24 -3.01
CA ILE A 132 52.89 -40.06 -2.16
C ILE A 132 53.68 -40.29 -0.87
N SER A 133 54.67 -39.43 -0.62
CA SER A 133 55.57 -39.57 0.53
C SER A 133 54.78 -39.48 1.84
N ASN A 134 55.27 -40.13 2.89
CA ASN A 134 54.58 -40.10 4.18
C ASN A 134 54.45 -38.65 4.69
N GLY A 135 53.22 -38.20 4.93
CA GLY A 135 52.90 -36.82 5.35
C GLY A 135 52.84 -35.77 4.23
N GLU A 136 53.05 -36.14 2.96
CA GLU A 136 52.83 -35.26 1.81
C GLU A 136 51.33 -35.09 1.57
N ASN A 137 50.85 -33.85 1.42
CA ASN A 137 49.45 -33.55 1.16
C ASN A 137 49.17 -33.49 -0.35
N VAL A 138 48.17 -34.22 -0.80
CA VAL A 138 47.64 -34.15 -2.17
C VAL A 138 46.20 -33.68 -2.12
N TYR A 139 45.92 -32.57 -2.79
CA TYR A 139 44.60 -31.98 -2.94
C TYR A 139 43.89 -32.54 -4.17
N VAL A 140 42.67 -32.99 -3.98
CA VAL A 140 41.80 -33.57 -5.02
C VAL A 140 40.43 -32.88 -4.96
N VAL A 141 39.93 -32.49 -6.12
CA VAL A 141 38.58 -31.94 -6.31
C VAL A 141 37.80 -32.89 -7.21
N TYR A 142 36.71 -33.43 -6.70
CA TYR A 142 35.89 -34.43 -7.39
C TYR A 142 34.40 -34.13 -7.19
N GLY A 143 33.55 -34.72 -8.00
CA GLY A 143 32.11 -34.57 -7.95
C GLY A 143 31.41 -35.91 -7.79
N ILE A 144 30.36 -35.96 -6.98
CA ILE A 144 29.49 -37.12 -6.83
C ILE A 144 28.11 -36.76 -7.39
N ARG A 145 27.53 -37.65 -8.19
CA ARG A 145 26.18 -37.50 -8.72
C ARG A 145 25.18 -37.46 -7.57
N THR A 146 24.34 -36.44 -7.56
CA THR A 146 23.25 -36.27 -6.61
C THR A 146 22.00 -37.04 -7.05
N PRO A 147 21.02 -37.19 -6.16
CA PRO A 147 19.67 -37.63 -6.52
C PRO A 147 18.82 -36.52 -7.14
N TYR A 148 19.43 -35.42 -7.58
CA TYR A 148 18.77 -34.33 -8.28
C TYR A 148 19.16 -34.27 -9.75
N VAL A 149 18.23 -33.78 -10.57
CA VAL A 149 18.47 -33.45 -11.97
C VAL A 149 18.13 -32.00 -12.25
N LEU A 150 18.95 -31.36 -13.08
CA LEU A 150 18.76 -29.98 -13.53
C LEU A 150 18.12 -29.96 -14.91
N GLY A 151 17.10 -29.12 -15.07
CA GLY A 151 16.45 -28.81 -16.34
C GLY A 151 16.89 -27.45 -16.89
N TYR A 152 15.89 -26.66 -17.29
CA TYR A 152 16.08 -25.35 -17.92
C TYR A 152 16.72 -24.35 -16.99
N GLY A 153 17.48 -23.45 -17.59
CA GLY A 153 17.94 -22.24 -16.92
C GLY A 153 19.15 -21.64 -17.59
N PHE A 154 19.86 -20.81 -16.82
CA PHE A 154 20.90 -19.93 -17.30
C PHE A 154 22.28 -20.47 -16.90
N GLN A 155 23.14 -20.61 -17.89
CA GLN A 155 24.53 -21.01 -17.70
C GLN A 155 25.39 -19.75 -17.54
N LYS A 156 26.21 -19.68 -16.49
CA LYS A 156 27.20 -18.59 -16.36
C LYS A 156 28.24 -18.69 -17.47
N VAL A 157 28.55 -17.55 -18.09
CA VAL A 157 29.46 -17.46 -19.24
C VAL A 157 30.84 -18.02 -18.89
N GLY A 158 31.31 -18.99 -19.67
CA GLY A 158 32.64 -19.59 -19.50
C GLY A 158 32.80 -20.48 -18.25
N LYS A 159 31.70 -20.83 -17.56
CA LYS A 159 31.71 -21.67 -16.36
C LYS A 159 31.19 -23.08 -16.62
N SER A 160 31.36 -23.97 -15.64
CA SER A 160 30.93 -25.37 -15.74
C SER A 160 29.42 -25.52 -15.54
N TYR A 161 28.85 -26.68 -15.89
CA TYR A 161 27.40 -26.90 -15.81
C TYR A 161 26.83 -26.74 -14.38
N SER A 162 27.62 -27.05 -13.35
CA SER A 162 27.27 -26.83 -11.94
C SER A 162 27.25 -25.34 -11.54
N ASP A 163 27.79 -24.46 -12.38
CA ASP A 163 27.86 -23.02 -12.14
C ASP A 163 26.72 -22.35 -12.94
N SER A 164 25.48 -22.67 -12.59
CA SER A 164 24.28 -22.26 -13.32
C SER A 164 23.10 -22.00 -12.39
N VAL A 165 22.07 -21.33 -12.91
CA VAL A 165 20.77 -21.17 -12.26
C VAL A 165 19.75 -21.96 -13.06
N ARG A 166 19.16 -23.02 -12.50
CA ARG A 166 18.32 -23.97 -13.25
C ARG A 166 17.17 -24.52 -12.44
N LEU A 167 16.09 -24.91 -13.10
CA LEU A 167 15.05 -25.75 -12.49
C LEU A 167 15.66 -27.06 -12.00
N ILE A 168 15.31 -27.47 -10.79
CA ILE A 168 15.82 -28.67 -10.13
C ILE A 168 14.68 -29.60 -9.75
N TYR A 169 14.88 -30.89 -9.99
CA TYR A 169 13.88 -31.93 -9.74
C TYR A 169 14.47 -33.10 -8.98
N ASN A 170 13.64 -33.77 -8.19
CA ASN A 170 13.99 -35.05 -7.58
C ASN A 170 14.11 -36.15 -8.65
N ASN A 171 15.17 -36.95 -8.58
CA ASN A 171 15.31 -38.18 -9.34
C ASN A 171 15.20 -39.37 -8.38
N ASN A 172 13.97 -39.85 -8.18
CA ASN A 172 13.66 -40.94 -7.26
C ASN A 172 14.32 -42.29 -7.62
N SER A 173 14.88 -42.41 -8.83
CA SER A 173 15.61 -43.62 -9.27
C SER A 173 17.11 -43.57 -9.00
N ALA A 174 17.64 -42.42 -8.58
CA ALA A 174 19.05 -42.25 -8.29
C ALA A 174 19.36 -42.64 -6.85
N SER A 175 20.41 -43.44 -6.68
CA SER A 175 20.98 -43.77 -5.36
C SER A 175 21.50 -42.53 -4.64
N SER A 176 21.30 -42.49 -3.32
CA SER A 176 21.75 -41.40 -2.45
C SER A 176 23.27 -41.30 -2.36
N ILE A 177 23.75 -40.13 -1.97
CA ILE A 177 25.15 -39.93 -1.60
C ILE A 177 25.40 -40.57 -0.24
N LYS A 178 26.58 -41.13 -0.05
CA LYS A 178 27.05 -41.62 1.25
C LYS A 178 28.40 -41.04 1.61
N ASP A 179 28.67 -40.95 2.90
CA ASP A 179 29.97 -40.67 3.48
C ASP A 179 30.38 -41.81 4.45
N SER A 180 31.48 -41.61 5.17
CA SER A 180 31.97 -42.57 6.18
C SER A 180 31.02 -42.79 7.37
N ALA A 181 30.07 -41.87 7.62
CA ALA A 181 29.09 -41.96 8.70
C ALA A 181 27.79 -42.64 8.26
N GLY A 182 27.50 -42.66 6.95
CA GLY A 182 26.36 -43.38 6.38
C GLY A 182 25.76 -42.67 5.18
N LEU A 183 24.46 -42.89 4.97
CA LEU A 183 23.69 -42.25 3.91
C LEU A 183 23.41 -40.80 4.26
N ILE A 184 23.53 -39.92 3.26
CA ILE A 184 23.11 -38.53 3.35
C ILE A 184 21.69 -38.45 2.81
N SER A 185 20.79 -37.91 3.65
CA SER A 185 19.39 -37.70 3.32
C SER A 185 19.23 -36.64 2.22
N THR A 186 18.02 -36.51 1.67
CA THR A 186 17.70 -35.58 0.58
C THR A 186 16.40 -34.87 0.87
N VAL A 187 16.30 -33.59 0.50
CA VAL A 187 15.03 -32.86 0.57
C VAL A 187 14.15 -33.26 -0.61
N SER A 188 12.85 -33.40 -0.34
CA SER A 188 11.83 -33.50 -1.39
C SER A 188 11.51 -32.12 -1.90
N LEU A 189 11.98 -31.81 -3.11
CA LEU A 189 11.71 -30.53 -3.78
C LEU A 189 10.26 -30.39 -4.23
N ASN A 190 9.70 -29.19 -4.08
CA ASN A 190 8.45 -28.78 -4.70
C ASN A 190 8.69 -28.35 -6.15
N ASP A 191 7.73 -28.56 -7.05
CA ASP A 191 7.83 -28.11 -8.45
C ASP A 191 7.03 -26.81 -8.62
N PRO A 192 7.62 -25.70 -9.10
CA PRO A 192 9.02 -25.52 -9.50
C PRO A 192 9.95 -25.12 -8.34
N SER A 193 11.17 -25.68 -8.33
CA SER A 193 12.29 -25.23 -7.48
C SER A 193 13.47 -24.82 -8.35
N LEU A 194 14.29 -23.88 -7.87
CA LEU A 194 15.47 -23.37 -8.56
C LEU A 194 16.76 -23.74 -7.84
N TYR A 195 17.67 -24.40 -8.54
CA TYR A 195 19.08 -24.55 -8.19
C TYR A 195 19.82 -23.27 -8.52
N ILE A 196 20.57 -22.73 -7.56
CA ILE A 196 21.40 -21.53 -7.71
C ILE A 196 22.85 -21.90 -7.38
N GLY A 197 23.68 -22.09 -8.40
CA GLY A 197 25.10 -22.38 -8.24
C GLY A 197 25.90 -21.18 -7.76
N LEU A 198 26.68 -21.36 -6.69
CA LEU A 198 27.50 -20.31 -6.04
C LEU A 198 29.00 -20.39 -6.39
N ASP A 199 29.35 -21.22 -7.38
CA ASP A 199 30.70 -21.42 -7.94
C ASP A 199 31.78 -21.85 -6.93
N ASN A 200 31.44 -22.06 -5.65
CA ASN A 200 32.39 -22.17 -4.53
C ASN A 200 33.35 -20.96 -4.45
N THR A 201 32.82 -19.75 -4.60
CA THR A 201 33.61 -18.50 -4.56
C THR A 201 32.91 -17.42 -3.75
N THR A 202 33.61 -16.29 -3.54
CA THR A 202 33.02 -15.06 -3.00
C THR A 202 32.29 -14.22 -4.06
N GLN A 203 32.23 -14.66 -5.32
CA GLN A 203 31.50 -13.94 -6.36
C GLN A 203 30.00 -14.07 -6.12
N GLU A 204 29.29 -12.96 -6.26
CA GLU A 204 27.84 -12.96 -6.15
C GLU A 204 27.18 -13.60 -7.36
N THR A 205 26.01 -14.20 -7.13
CA THR A 205 25.05 -14.60 -8.15
C THR A 205 23.83 -13.71 -7.99
N VAL A 206 23.53 -12.91 -9.01
CA VAL A 206 22.40 -11.98 -9.00
C VAL A 206 21.24 -12.58 -9.79
N LEU A 207 20.07 -12.63 -9.18
CA LEU A 207 18.81 -12.92 -9.85
C LEU A 207 18.08 -11.60 -10.06
N GLU A 208 17.64 -11.35 -11.29
CA GLU A 208 16.99 -10.11 -11.69
C GLU A 208 15.56 -10.41 -12.12
N LEU A 209 14.60 -9.77 -11.46
CA LEU A 209 13.18 -9.88 -11.73
C LEU A 209 12.69 -8.49 -12.14
N TYR A 210 12.21 -8.39 -13.37
CA TYR A 210 11.83 -7.11 -13.97
C TYR A 210 10.32 -6.94 -14.05
N ASN A 211 9.86 -5.70 -13.90
CA ASN A 211 8.47 -5.31 -14.09
C ASN A 211 7.46 -6.06 -13.20
N MET A 212 7.82 -6.32 -11.94
CA MET A 212 6.86 -6.87 -10.98
C MET A 212 5.75 -5.84 -10.69
N PRO A 213 4.47 -6.23 -10.64
CA PRO A 213 3.36 -5.30 -10.44
C PRO A 213 3.39 -4.69 -9.03
N LEU A 214 3.53 -3.37 -8.89
CA LEU A 214 3.42 -2.68 -7.60
C LEU A 214 1.96 -2.21 -7.43
N LEU A 215 1.14 -3.08 -6.82
CA LEU A 215 -0.27 -2.86 -6.49
C LEU A 215 -0.46 -2.80 -4.97
N PHE A 216 -1.66 -2.45 -4.49
CA PHE A 216 -1.96 -2.38 -3.05
C PHE A 216 -1.61 -3.69 -2.31
N GLY A 217 -1.09 -3.56 -1.09
CA GLY A 217 -0.65 -4.67 -0.25
C GLY A 217 0.40 -5.61 -0.88
N PRO A 218 1.48 -5.10 -1.51
CA PRO A 218 2.45 -5.97 -2.16
C PRO A 218 3.33 -6.67 -1.11
N GLU A 219 3.47 -7.98 -1.23
CA GLU A 219 4.25 -8.81 -0.32
C GLU A 219 5.10 -9.80 -1.11
N ILE A 220 6.34 -10.01 -0.66
CA ILE A 220 7.22 -11.05 -1.22
C ILE A 220 7.57 -12.09 -0.16
N ASN A 221 7.43 -13.35 -0.56
CA ASN A 221 7.69 -14.54 0.23
C ASN A 221 8.68 -15.44 -0.50
N LEU A 222 9.84 -15.66 0.11
CA LEU A 222 10.94 -16.41 -0.45
C LEU A 222 11.41 -17.45 0.56
N THR A 223 11.58 -18.70 0.12
CA THR A 223 12.19 -19.74 0.97
C THR A 223 13.38 -20.36 0.25
N PHE A 224 14.57 -20.13 0.78
CA PHE A 224 15.78 -20.81 0.35
C PHE A 224 16.05 -22.02 1.25
N ALA A 225 16.68 -23.04 0.70
CA ALA A 225 17.04 -24.26 1.40
C ALA A 225 18.50 -24.64 1.18
N LEU A 226 19.14 -25.03 2.26
CA LEU A 226 20.38 -25.80 2.26
C LEU A 226 19.99 -27.25 2.52
N ASP A 227 20.15 -28.10 1.51
CA ASP A 227 19.82 -29.52 1.65
C ASP A 227 20.79 -30.25 2.59
N PRO A 228 20.49 -31.49 3.03
CA PRO A 228 21.37 -32.25 3.89
C PRO A 228 22.77 -32.51 3.30
N ILE A 229 22.92 -32.47 1.97
CA ILE A 229 24.23 -32.60 1.32
C ILE A 229 25.08 -31.37 1.64
N ILE A 230 24.53 -30.17 1.47
CA ILE A 230 25.19 -28.90 1.84
C ILE A 230 25.41 -28.83 3.35
N ILE A 231 24.46 -29.22 4.19
CA ILE A 231 24.65 -29.25 5.66
C ILE A 231 25.77 -30.20 6.06
N ASN A 232 25.90 -31.35 5.41
CA ASN A 232 27.01 -32.27 5.62
C ASN A 232 28.36 -31.67 5.18
N GLN A 233 28.39 -30.91 4.07
CA GLN A 233 29.59 -30.16 3.68
C GLN A 233 30.00 -29.14 4.75
N ILE A 234 29.05 -28.35 5.24
CA ILE A 234 29.29 -27.34 6.30
C ILE A 234 29.82 -28.00 7.57
N LYS A 235 29.28 -29.16 7.96
CA LYS A 235 29.77 -29.95 9.10
C LYS A 235 31.25 -30.34 9.00
N ASN A 236 31.75 -30.51 7.78
CA ASN A 236 33.12 -30.91 7.49
C ASN A 236 34.06 -29.73 7.19
N PHE A 237 33.58 -28.49 7.28
CA PHE A 237 34.43 -27.31 7.21
C PHE A 237 35.46 -27.32 8.35
N LYS A 238 36.72 -27.07 7.98
CA LYS A 238 37.85 -27.07 8.93
C LYS A 238 38.21 -25.63 9.28
N GLY A 239 38.31 -25.33 10.56
CA GLY A 239 38.71 -24.02 11.08
C GLY A 239 37.64 -23.39 11.98
N ILE A 240 37.95 -22.21 12.52
CA ILE A 240 37.00 -21.38 13.28
C ILE A 240 36.46 -20.20 12.44
N ASP A 241 37.09 -19.91 11.30
CA ASP A 241 36.67 -18.85 10.38
C ASP A 241 35.78 -19.49 9.31
N ASN A 242 34.46 -19.47 9.55
CA ASN A 242 33.47 -19.89 8.56
C ASN A 242 33.00 -18.68 7.76
N ASN A 243 32.70 -18.89 6.47
CA ASN A 243 32.10 -17.85 5.64
C ASN A 243 30.62 -17.64 6.05
N THR A 244 30.09 -16.46 5.75
CA THR A 244 28.67 -16.12 5.90
C THR A 244 28.02 -16.13 4.53
N LEU A 245 26.90 -16.83 4.38
CA LEU A 245 26.02 -16.70 3.22
C LEU A 245 25.20 -15.43 3.40
N THR A 246 25.35 -14.50 2.46
CA THR A 246 24.61 -13.23 2.44
C THR A 246 23.65 -13.24 1.26
N ILE A 247 22.38 -12.92 1.53
CA ILE A 247 21.33 -12.76 0.53
C ILE A 247 20.82 -11.33 0.66
N ASP A 248 21.19 -10.47 -0.29
CA ASP A 248 20.79 -9.08 -0.35
C ASP A 248 19.65 -8.89 -1.35
N PHE A 249 18.62 -8.16 -0.92
CA PHE A 249 17.45 -7.82 -1.71
C PHE A 249 17.48 -6.34 -2.04
N TYR A 250 17.32 -6.00 -3.31
CA TYR A 250 17.20 -4.62 -3.79
C TYR A 250 15.88 -4.45 -4.52
N PHE A 251 15.07 -3.51 -4.06
CA PHE A 251 13.77 -3.17 -4.65
C PHE A 251 13.88 -1.80 -5.33
N VAL A 252 13.69 -1.77 -6.66
CA VAL A 252 13.90 -0.60 -7.51
C VAL A 252 12.60 -0.21 -8.22
N PRO A 253 11.87 0.82 -7.75
CA PRO A 253 10.65 1.27 -8.41
C PRO A 253 10.97 2.01 -9.73
N ASN A 254 10.27 1.64 -10.81
CA ASN A 254 10.58 2.11 -12.17
C ASN A 254 10.33 3.61 -12.42
N ARG A 255 9.75 4.34 -11.46
CA ARG A 255 9.34 5.75 -11.63
C ARG A 255 10.38 6.79 -11.17
N VAL A 256 11.44 6.39 -10.45
CA VAL A 256 12.45 7.36 -9.96
C VAL A 256 13.87 6.78 -10.02
N PHE A 257 14.73 7.43 -10.80
CA PHE A 257 16.17 7.15 -10.80
C PHE A 257 16.76 7.39 -9.40
N GLY A 258 17.28 6.33 -8.78
CA GLY A 258 18.12 6.41 -7.57
C GLY A 258 17.43 6.13 -6.24
N SER A 259 16.14 5.79 -6.22
CA SER A 259 15.48 5.24 -5.02
C SER A 259 15.61 3.72 -5.04
N TYR A 260 16.30 3.13 -4.06
CA TYR A 260 16.37 1.69 -3.90
C TYR A 260 16.22 1.35 -2.41
N TYR A 261 15.39 0.35 -2.11
CA TYR A 261 15.25 -0.20 -0.78
C TYR A 261 16.07 -1.46 -0.69
N THR A 262 16.81 -1.62 0.40
CA THR A 262 17.67 -2.78 0.60
C THR A 262 17.28 -3.53 1.85
N ASP A 263 17.37 -4.85 1.77
CA ASP A 263 17.26 -5.74 2.92
C ASP A 263 18.30 -6.86 2.77
N SER A 264 18.67 -7.49 3.88
CA SER A 264 19.73 -8.51 3.85
C SER A 264 19.48 -9.60 4.87
N ILE A 265 19.66 -10.86 4.46
CA ILE A 265 19.77 -12.00 5.37
C ILE A 265 21.22 -12.47 5.39
N GLU A 266 21.76 -12.67 6.58
CA GLU A 266 23.09 -13.23 6.81
C GLU A 266 23.00 -14.53 7.59
N ILE A 267 23.53 -15.62 7.01
CA ILE A 267 23.56 -16.95 7.62
C ILE A 267 25.01 -17.39 7.79
N SER A 268 25.44 -17.56 9.04
CA SER A 268 26.77 -18.12 9.34
C SER A 268 26.84 -19.59 8.88
N LEU A 269 27.80 -19.93 8.01
CA LEU A 269 28.03 -21.31 7.57
C LEU A 269 28.82 -22.11 8.61
N ASP A 270 28.33 -22.12 9.85
CA ASP A 270 28.81 -22.93 10.96
C ASP A 270 27.76 -23.98 11.32
N TYR A 271 28.13 -25.26 11.19
CA TYR A 271 27.23 -26.37 11.52
C TYR A 271 26.69 -26.28 12.94
N TRP A 272 27.49 -25.86 13.92
CA TRP A 272 27.03 -25.80 15.31
C TRP A 272 26.06 -24.65 15.55
N ALA A 273 26.14 -23.58 14.76
CA ALA A 273 25.19 -22.48 14.77
C ALA A 273 23.87 -22.89 14.09
N LEU A 274 23.94 -23.64 12.99
CA LEU A 274 22.75 -24.09 12.24
C LEU A 274 22.03 -25.27 12.91
N LYS A 275 22.76 -26.11 13.64
CA LYS A 275 22.26 -27.37 14.22
C LYS A 275 20.93 -27.26 14.99
N PRO A 276 20.66 -26.23 15.81
CA PRO A 276 19.41 -26.13 16.56
C PRO A 276 18.16 -26.03 15.67
N ASP A 277 18.32 -25.51 14.46
CA ASP A 277 17.22 -25.12 13.55
C ASP A 277 17.12 -26.04 12.32
N LEU A 278 17.82 -27.19 12.34
CA LEU A 278 17.77 -28.14 11.22
C LEU A 278 16.41 -28.85 11.16
N GLU A 279 15.78 -28.83 9.99
CA GLU A 279 14.55 -29.56 9.68
C GLU A 279 14.88 -30.74 8.75
N ALA A 280 14.63 -31.97 9.20
CA ALA A 280 14.97 -33.19 8.44
C ALA A 280 16.41 -33.20 7.91
N GLU A 281 17.36 -32.69 8.71
CA GLU A 281 18.79 -32.52 8.39
C GLU A 281 19.13 -31.46 7.32
N GLY A 282 18.13 -30.76 6.77
CA GLY A 282 18.31 -29.54 5.98
C GLY A 282 18.14 -28.27 6.80
N TYR A 283 18.36 -27.11 6.18
CA TYR A 283 18.15 -25.80 6.80
C TYR A 283 17.35 -24.90 5.85
N LYS A 284 16.30 -24.26 6.36
CA LYS A 284 15.46 -23.33 5.60
C LYS A 284 15.71 -21.89 6.01
N ILE A 285 15.75 -21.02 5.02
CA ILE A 285 15.94 -19.59 5.15
C ILE A 285 14.69 -18.94 4.57
N SER A 286 13.76 -18.54 5.44
CA SER A 286 12.55 -17.85 5.04
C SER A 286 12.75 -16.33 5.08
N TYR A 287 12.35 -15.67 4.00
CA TYR A 287 12.30 -14.22 3.88
C TYR A 287 10.88 -13.80 3.55
N ASN A 288 10.36 -12.89 4.35
CA ASN A 288 9.06 -12.28 4.18
C ASN A 288 9.26 -10.76 4.22
N LYS A 289 8.69 -10.06 3.24
CA LYS A 289 8.73 -8.60 3.22
C LYS A 289 7.43 -8.02 2.72
N ASP A 290 6.81 -7.24 3.60
CA ASP A 290 5.78 -6.27 3.25
C ASP A 290 6.42 -5.08 2.51
N LEU A 291 5.95 -4.83 1.29
CA LEU A 291 6.40 -3.76 0.41
C LEU A 291 5.39 -2.59 0.37
N GLN A 292 4.39 -2.57 1.26
CA GLN A 292 3.38 -1.50 1.37
C GLN A 292 4.02 -0.12 1.52
N GLY A 293 5.13 0.01 2.27
CA GLY A 293 5.85 1.27 2.38
C GLY A 293 6.46 1.79 1.07
N ILE A 294 6.76 0.89 0.11
CA ILE A 294 7.18 1.27 -1.24
C ILE A 294 5.96 1.71 -2.05
N TYR A 295 4.86 0.94 -1.98
CA TYR A 295 3.59 1.31 -2.62
C TYR A 295 3.10 2.69 -2.17
N GLU A 296 3.10 2.99 -0.87
CA GLU A 296 2.66 4.29 -0.34
C GLU A 296 3.53 5.47 -0.83
N ALA A 297 4.80 5.22 -1.15
CA ALA A 297 5.72 6.23 -1.63
C ALA A 297 5.63 6.50 -3.13
N PHE A 298 5.34 5.48 -3.95
CA PHE A 298 5.38 5.57 -5.43
C PHE A 298 4.02 5.37 -6.10
N GLY A 299 3.03 4.86 -5.39
CA GLY A 299 1.74 4.46 -5.90
C GLY A 299 1.82 3.28 -6.87
N VAL A 300 0.75 3.12 -7.64
CA VAL A 300 0.61 2.04 -8.63
C VAL A 300 1.68 2.14 -9.72
N GLY A 301 2.35 1.01 -10.00
CA GLY A 301 3.37 0.95 -11.03
C GLY A 301 4.03 -0.41 -11.13
N SER A 302 5.35 -0.40 -11.39
CA SER A 302 6.16 -1.60 -11.45
C SER A 302 7.45 -1.47 -10.64
N LEU A 303 7.95 -2.61 -10.20
CA LEU A 303 9.08 -2.79 -9.32
C LEU A 303 10.03 -3.82 -9.91
N ASP A 304 11.32 -3.50 -9.96
CA ASP A 304 12.35 -4.49 -10.24
C ASP A 304 12.93 -5.01 -8.92
N ILE A 305 13.20 -6.31 -8.85
CA ILE A 305 13.75 -6.98 -7.68
C ILE A 305 15.07 -7.63 -8.08
N TYR A 306 16.15 -7.23 -7.41
CA TYR A 306 17.47 -7.85 -7.55
C TYR A 306 17.78 -8.63 -6.28
N ILE A 307 18.11 -9.90 -6.42
CA ILE A 307 18.49 -10.78 -5.32
C ILE A 307 19.96 -11.16 -5.53
N SER A 308 20.86 -10.58 -4.74
CA SER A 308 22.27 -10.92 -4.77
C SER A 308 22.59 -11.98 -3.71
N ILE A 309 23.16 -13.10 -4.13
CA ILE A 309 23.53 -14.21 -3.25
C ILE A 309 25.04 -14.38 -3.31
N SER A 310 25.71 -14.22 -2.17
CA SER A 310 27.16 -14.29 -2.08
C SER A 310 27.64 -14.97 -0.79
N GLN A 311 28.91 -15.36 -0.76
CA GLN A 311 29.55 -15.94 0.43
C GLN A 311 30.70 -15.04 0.85
N VAL A 312 30.56 -14.37 2.00
CA VAL A 312 31.51 -13.38 2.49
C VAL A 312 32.34 -13.97 3.63
N GLY A 313 33.66 -13.85 3.54
CA GLY A 313 34.58 -14.26 4.59
C GLY A 313 35.98 -14.55 4.06
N ASN A 314 36.89 -14.89 4.98
CA ASN A 314 38.29 -15.20 4.66
C ASN A 314 38.55 -16.72 4.55
N SER A 315 37.51 -17.54 4.72
CA SER A 315 37.63 -19.00 4.68
C SER A 315 37.73 -19.50 3.24
N SER A 316 38.50 -20.57 3.04
CA SER A 316 38.46 -21.33 1.79
C SER A 316 37.27 -22.29 1.70
N ASN A 317 36.44 -22.35 2.75
CA ASN A 317 35.30 -23.24 2.84
C ASN A 317 34.06 -22.56 2.25
N PHE A 318 33.62 -23.02 1.08
CA PHE A 318 32.44 -22.52 0.38
C PHE A 318 31.43 -23.65 0.17
N ILE A 319 30.15 -23.31 0.20
CA ILE A 319 29.08 -24.18 -0.28
C ILE A 319 28.94 -24.04 -1.80
N SER A 320 28.47 -25.11 -2.45
CA SER A 320 28.38 -25.15 -3.91
C SER A 320 27.11 -24.51 -4.48
N TYR A 321 25.99 -24.56 -3.77
CA TYR A 321 24.70 -24.04 -4.24
C TYR A 321 23.74 -23.76 -3.08
N VAL A 322 22.66 -23.06 -3.42
CA VAL A 322 21.45 -22.91 -2.61
C VAL A 322 20.25 -23.29 -3.49
N ILE A 323 19.18 -23.79 -2.89
CA ILE A 323 17.93 -24.09 -3.58
C ILE A 323 16.90 -23.03 -3.20
N LEU A 324 16.21 -22.44 -4.16
CA LEU A 324 15.03 -21.61 -3.93
C LEU A 324 13.78 -22.49 -4.14
N GLU A 325 13.07 -22.78 -3.05
CA GLU A 325 11.91 -23.68 -3.03
C GLU A 325 10.58 -22.95 -3.17
N GLN A 326 10.54 -21.65 -2.84
CA GLN A 326 9.35 -20.82 -2.89
C GLN A 326 9.71 -19.41 -3.34
N PHE A 327 8.99 -18.91 -4.33
CA PHE A 327 9.00 -17.52 -4.77
C PHE A 327 7.54 -17.13 -4.98
N ASP A 328 6.96 -16.44 -4.00
CA ASP A 328 5.62 -15.90 -4.10
C ASP A 328 5.69 -14.38 -4.03
N TYR A 329 5.15 -13.74 -5.07
CA TYR A 329 4.87 -12.32 -5.06
C TYR A 329 3.36 -12.15 -5.01
N MET A 330 2.88 -11.54 -3.94
CA MET A 330 1.46 -11.39 -3.66
C MET A 330 1.11 -9.90 -3.67
N SER A 331 -0.11 -9.61 -4.08
CA SER A 331 -0.78 -8.32 -3.93
C SER A 331 -2.23 -8.60 -3.50
N ASP A 332 -3.03 -7.56 -3.25
CA ASP A 332 -4.42 -7.63 -2.79
C ASP A 332 -5.30 -8.73 -3.44
N ASP A 333 -6.38 -9.09 -2.75
CA ASP A 333 -7.19 -10.32 -2.94
C ASP A 333 -7.88 -10.45 -4.31
N HIS A 334 -8.04 -9.37 -5.08
CA HIS A 334 -8.82 -9.34 -6.32
C HIS A 334 -7.97 -8.92 -7.54
N PHE A 335 -7.24 -9.87 -8.12
CA PHE A 335 -6.50 -9.67 -9.36
C PHE A 335 -7.35 -10.00 -10.59
N VAL A 336 -7.46 -9.06 -11.53
CA VAL A 336 -8.14 -9.25 -12.82
C VAL A 336 -7.14 -9.04 -13.95
N GLU A 337 -6.73 -10.13 -14.61
CA GLU A 337 -5.89 -10.05 -15.80
C GLU A 337 -6.75 -9.78 -17.04
N MET A 338 -6.38 -8.76 -17.79
CA MET A 338 -7.09 -8.31 -18.99
C MET A 338 -6.22 -8.52 -20.23
N TYR A 339 -6.83 -8.89 -21.35
CA TYR A 339 -6.10 -9.15 -22.59
C TYR A 339 -6.11 -7.92 -23.49
N ALA A 340 -4.98 -7.61 -24.13
CA ALA A 340 -4.86 -6.40 -24.94
C ALA A 340 -5.75 -6.37 -26.20
N ASN A 341 -6.29 -7.50 -26.69
CA ASN A 341 -7.00 -7.52 -27.97
C ASN A 341 -8.48 -7.16 -27.81
N MET A 342 -8.90 -6.11 -28.50
CA MET A 342 -10.30 -5.69 -28.56
C MET A 342 -11.14 -6.70 -29.36
N PRO A 343 -12.27 -7.20 -28.82
CA PRO A 343 -13.25 -7.95 -29.60
C PRO A 343 -13.87 -7.05 -30.68
N MET A 344 -13.85 -7.51 -31.92
CA MET A 344 -14.35 -6.76 -33.07
C MET A 344 -15.45 -7.55 -33.77
N ASP A 345 -16.47 -6.85 -34.25
CA ASP A 345 -17.53 -7.41 -35.07
C ASP A 345 -17.10 -7.55 -36.55
N SER A 346 -18.04 -7.93 -37.42
CA SER A 346 -17.77 -8.12 -38.85
C SER A 346 -17.42 -6.83 -39.62
N ASP A 347 -17.80 -5.68 -39.09
CA ASP A 347 -17.55 -4.37 -39.68
C ASP A 347 -16.27 -3.72 -39.14
N GLY A 348 -15.66 -4.34 -38.12
CA GLY A 348 -14.44 -3.87 -37.48
C GLY A 348 -14.73 -2.83 -36.39
N ASP A 349 -15.95 -2.81 -35.87
CA ASP A 349 -16.36 -2.03 -34.71
C ASP A 349 -16.33 -2.90 -33.45
N LEU A 350 -16.44 -2.27 -32.28
CA LEU A 350 -16.39 -2.92 -30.98
C LEU A 350 -17.55 -3.93 -30.81
N ASP A 351 -17.25 -5.21 -30.59
CA ASP A 351 -18.29 -6.23 -30.33
C ASP A 351 -18.68 -6.25 -28.85
N VAL A 352 -19.73 -5.51 -28.51
CA VAL A 352 -20.27 -5.40 -27.13
C VAL A 352 -20.75 -6.76 -26.60
N ASN A 353 -21.31 -7.63 -27.45
CA ASN A 353 -21.76 -8.96 -27.04
C ASN A 353 -20.59 -9.85 -26.62
N ALA A 354 -19.43 -9.67 -27.23
CA ALA A 354 -18.21 -10.36 -26.84
C ALA A 354 -17.65 -9.79 -25.54
N ILE A 355 -17.61 -8.46 -25.38
CA ILE A 355 -17.04 -7.75 -24.22
C ILE A 355 -17.63 -8.19 -22.90
N ILE A 356 -18.96 -8.35 -22.81
CA ILE A 356 -19.64 -8.72 -21.55
C ILE A 356 -19.20 -10.09 -21.00
N ASN A 357 -18.48 -10.88 -21.81
CA ASN A 357 -17.91 -12.17 -21.43
C ASN A 357 -16.38 -12.11 -21.24
N THR A 358 -15.80 -10.90 -21.24
CA THR A 358 -14.36 -10.69 -21.04
C THR A 358 -14.06 -10.09 -19.66
N PRO A 359 -12.81 -10.22 -19.16
CA PRO A 359 -12.39 -9.57 -17.92
C PRO A 359 -12.48 -8.04 -17.92
N HIS A 360 -12.68 -7.39 -19.08
CA HIS A 360 -12.85 -5.93 -19.18
C HIS A 360 -14.21 -5.46 -18.68
N TYR A 361 -15.19 -6.36 -18.55
CA TYR A 361 -16.53 -6.07 -18.07
C TYR A 361 -16.78 -6.75 -16.73
N ILE A 362 -17.06 -5.96 -15.69
CA ILE A 362 -17.39 -6.47 -14.36
C ILE A 362 -18.75 -5.92 -13.95
N GLN A 363 -19.74 -6.81 -13.89
CA GLN A 363 -21.08 -6.45 -13.43
C GLN A 363 -21.04 -6.07 -11.94
N ILE A 364 -21.57 -4.89 -11.61
CA ILE A 364 -21.76 -4.44 -10.23
C ILE A 364 -23.16 -4.87 -9.80
N THR A 365 -23.24 -5.49 -8.62
CA THR A 365 -24.49 -5.92 -8.00
C THR A 365 -24.48 -5.56 -6.52
N SER A 366 -25.66 -5.37 -5.93
CA SER A 366 -25.82 -5.15 -4.50
C SER A 366 -26.95 -5.99 -3.93
N GLU A 367 -26.89 -6.27 -2.64
CA GLU A 367 -28.11 -6.63 -1.90
C GLU A 367 -29.11 -5.46 -1.93
N PRO A 368 -30.41 -5.72 -1.68
CA PRO A 368 -31.39 -4.66 -1.53
C PRO A 368 -31.00 -3.66 -0.43
N PHE A 369 -31.16 -2.38 -0.70
CA PHE A 369 -30.94 -1.25 0.21
C PHE A 369 -32.00 -1.11 1.30
N LEU A 370 -33.14 -1.77 1.14
CA LEU A 370 -34.26 -1.78 2.09
C LEU A 370 -34.55 -3.19 2.59
N ASP A 371 -34.97 -3.25 3.85
CA ASP A 371 -35.64 -4.43 4.41
C ASP A 371 -36.86 -4.75 3.54
N SER A 372 -36.90 -5.96 2.99
CA SER A 372 -37.95 -6.37 2.08
C SER A 372 -38.31 -7.84 2.28
N GLN A 373 -39.17 -8.37 1.41
CA GLN A 373 -39.53 -9.80 1.41
C GLN A 373 -38.33 -10.75 1.19
N TRP A 374 -37.16 -10.21 0.84
CA TRP A 374 -35.94 -10.96 0.55
C TRP A 374 -34.94 -11.03 1.70
N GLY A 375 -35.19 -10.35 2.83
CA GLY A 375 -34.32 -10.35 4.01
C GLY A 375 -34.10 -8.96 4.61
N SER A 376 -33.37 -8.92 5.72
CA SER A 376 -32.85 -7.67 6.29
C SER A 376 -31.72 -7.14 5.41
N SER A 377 -31.79 -5.86 5.07
CA SER A 377 -30.76 -5.14 4.35
C SER A 377 -29.62 -4.76 5.29
N PRO A 378 -28.35 -4.92 4.87
CA PRO A 378 -27.22 -4.38 5.62
C PRO A 378 -27.15 -2.84 5.58
N PHE A 379 -27.93 -2.19 4.69
CA PHE A 379 -27.90 -0.75 4.48
C PHE A 379 -29.03 -0.01 5.23
N GLY A 380 -30.27 -0.53 5.17
CA GLY A 380 -31.42 0.04 5.87
C GLY A 380 -31.75 1.48 5.47
N LEU A 381 -31.70 1.79 4.17
CA LEU A 381 -31.89 3.14 3.64
C LEU A 381 -33.37 3.58 3.68
N LEU A 382 -33.71 4.76 3.17
CA LEU A 382 -35.10 5.22 3.06
C LEU A 382 -35.58 5.11 1.61
N ASP A 383 -36.88 4.87 1.40
CA ASP A 383 -37.48 4.95 0.06
C ASP A 383 -37.33 6.38 -0.50
N ASN A 384 -36.95 6.46 -1.77
CA ASN A 384 -36.56 7.68 -2.49
C ASN A 384 -35.30 8.40 -1.97
N SER A 385 -34.50 7.77 -1.10
CA SER A 385 -33.13 8.23 -0.85
C SER A 385 -32.24 8.01 -2.08
N GLU A 386 -31.03 8.57 -2.07
CA GLU A 386 -30.07 8.43 -3.17
C GLU A 386 -28.88 7.59 -2.71
N VAL A 387 -28.27 6.85 -3.64
CA VAL A 387 -26.97 6.21 -3.47
C VAL A 387 -26.09 6.55 -4.66
N THR A 388 -24.80 6.74 -4.44
CA THR A 388 -23.84 7.02 -5.52
C THR A 388 -22.82 5.91 -5.57
N VAL A 389 -22.66 5.30 -6.74
CA VAL A 389 -21.55 4.40 -7.05
C VAL A 389 -20.48 5.22 -7.74
N ALA A 390 -19.24 5.16 -7.29
CA ALA A 390 -18.16 5.93 -7.90
C ALA A 390 -16.84 5.17 -7.92
N LEU A 391 -16.03 5.49 -8.93
CA LEU A 391 -14.70 4.94 -9.16
C LEU A 391 -13.65 5.86 -8.55
N GLU A 392 -12.73 5.28 -7.81
CA GLU A 392 -11.58 5.98 -7.24
C GLU A 392 -10.30 5.30 -7.72
N ASN A 393 -9.34 6.08 -8.23
CA ASN A 393 -8.03 5.59 -8.71
C ASN A 393 -8.06 4.55 -9.86
N LEU A 394 -9.17 4.43 -10.60
CA LEU A 394 -9.31 3.55 -11.78
C LEU A 394 -9.37 4.37 -13.09
N PRO A 395 -8.25 4.94 -13.59
CA PRO A 395 -8.24 5.92 -14.67
C PRO A 395 -8.58 5.37 -16.06
N TYR A 396 -8.48 4.04 -16.25
CA TYR A 396 -8.83 3.38 -17.51
C TYR A 396 -10.22 2.77 -17.48
N SER A 397 -10.95 2.98 -16.38
CA SER A 397 -12.26 2.38 -16.18
C SER A 397 -13.36 3.43 -16.14
N SER A 398 -14.56 3.02 -16.51
CA SER A 398 -15.77 3.81 -16.46
C SER A 398 -16.93 2.94 -15.99
N LEU A 399 -17.87 3.57 -15.29
CA LEU A 399 -19.19 3.01 -15.08
C LEU A 399 -19.95 3.05 -16.39
N ILE A 400 -20.61 1.93 -16.70
CA ILE A 400 -21.44 1.78 -17.88
C ILE A 400 -22.76 1.12 -17.51
N SER A 401 -23.79 1.35 -18.33
CA SER A 401 -24.99 0.54 -18.38
C SER A 401 -25.14 -0.08 -19.77
N LEU A 402 -25.80 -1.23 -19.86
CA LEU A 402 -26.11 -1.85 -21.14
C LEU A 402 -27.52 -1.46 -21.59
N ASP A 403 -27.65 -0.89 -22.77
CA ASP A 403 -28.93 -0.66 -23.44
C ASP A 403 -29.14 -1.72 -24.52
N GLY A 404 -30.40 -2.08 -24.80
CA GLY A 404 -30.74 -2.99 -25.89
C GLY A 404 -31.46 -4.27 -25.46
N SER A 405 -31.54 -5.24 -26.38
CA SER A 405 -32.27 -6.49 -26.18
C SER A 405 -31.41 -7.67 -26.61
N SER A 406 -31.64 -8.85 -26.03
CA SER A 406 -30.79 -10.04 -26.16
C SER A 406 -30.18 -10.23 -27.57
N GLY A 407 -28.87 -9.99 -27.68
CA GLY A 407 -28.08 -10.15 -28.91
C GLY A 407 -27.68 -8.84 -29.60
N ASP A 408 -28.18 -7.69 -29.14
CA ASP A 408 -27.87 -6.36 -29.67
C ASP A 408 -27.78 -5.39 -28.48
N TYR A 409 -26.58 -5.28 -27.91
CA TYR A 409 -26.27 -4.45 -26.74
C TYR A 409 -25.44 -3.25 -27.16
N ASP A 410 -25.81 -2.09 -26.63
CA ASP A 410 -25.04 -0.85 -26.71
C ASP A 410 -24.51 -0.49 -25.32
N ILE A 411 -23.28 0.05 -25.26
CA ILE A 411 -22.69 0.58 -24.04
C ILE A 411 -23.10 2.04 -23.86
N ASN A 412 -23.79 2.34 -22.77
CA ASN A 412 -23.99 3.72 -22.32
C ASN A 412 -22.96 4.08 -21.25
N TYR A 413 -22.11 5.06 -21.55
CA TYR A 413 -21.03 5.50 -20.67
C TYR A 413 -21.54 6.50 -19.63
N LEU A 414 -21.45 6.12 -18.36
CA LEU A 414 -21.89 6.92 -17.20
C LEU A 414 -20.73 7.71 -16.56
N GLY A 415 -19.49 7.46 -16.98
CA GLY A 415 -18.31 8.15 -16.48
C GLY A 415 -17.78 7.53 -15.19
N THR A 416 -17.27 8.34 -14.26
CA THR A 416 -16.63 7.83 -13.02
C THR A 416 -17.60 7.74 -11.84
N GLN A 417 -18.84 8.18 -11.96
CA GLN A 417 -19.84 8.12 -10.90
C GLN A 417 -21.25 8.05 -11.46
N GLU A 418 -22.14 7.35 -10.77
CA GLU A 418 -23.57 7.26 -11.09
C GLU A 418 -24.39 7.32 -9.80
N THR A 419 -25.39 8.21 -9.76
CA THR A 419 -26.31 8.36 -8.62
C THR A 419 -27.66 7.74 -8.95
N LEU A 420 -28.09 6.80 -8.12
CA LEU A 420 -29.30 6.03 -8.31
C LEU A 420 -30.30 6.31 -7.17
N PRO A 421 -31.59 6.53 -7.47
CA PRO A 421 -32.61 6.59 -6.44
C PRO A 421 -32.92 5.19 -5.89
N VAL A 422 -33.13 5.10 -4.58
CA VAL A 422 -33.58 3.89 -3.87
C VAL A 422 -35.09 3.81 -4.00
N ASN A 423 -35.60 3.09 -4.99
CA ASN A 423 -37.03 2.95 -5.23
C ASN A 423 -37.40 1.58 -5.82
N ALA A 424 -38.70 1.32 -5.95
CA ALA A 424 -39.23 0.07 -6.49
C ALA A 424 -38.84 -0.19 -7.96
N GLN A 425 -38.61 0.86 -8.75
CA GLN A 425 -38.21 0.76 -10.17
C GLN A 425 -36.81 0.17 -10.30
N ASN A 426 -35.92 0.51 -9.36
CA ASN A 426 -34.57 -0.03 -9.26
C ASN A 426 -34.50 -1.30 -8.39
N PHE A 427 -35.66 -1.88 -8.04
CA PHE A 427 -35.77 -3.01 -7.10
C PHE A 427 -35.07 -2.79 -5.76
N TYR A 428 -34.88 -1.53 -5.38
CA TYR A 428 -34.08 -1.12 -4.23
C TYR A 428 -32.64 -1.67 -4.24
N MET A 429 -32.02 -1.87 -5.41
CA MET A 429 -30.64 -2.35 -5.56
C MET A 429 -29.95 -1.56 -6.67
N ILE A 430 -28.64 -1.79 -6.91
CA ILE A 430 -27.94 -1.26 -8.09
C ILE A 430 -28.47 -1.98 -9.34
N PRO A 431 -29.21 -1.32 -10.25
CA PRO A 431 -29.68 -1.96 -11.47
C PRO A 431 -28.74 -1.67 -12.64
N ASN A 432 -28.43 -2.69 -13.44
CA ASN A 432 -27.80 -2.54 -14.76
C ASN A 432 -26.55 -1.62 -14.78
N LEU A 433 -25.65 -1.80 -13.82
CA LEU A 433 -24.41 -1.04 -13.72
C LEU A 433 -23.20 -1.97 -13.79
N ALA A 434 -22.20 -1.62 -14.57
CA ALA A 434 -20.95 -2.37 -14.66
C ALA A 434 -19.74 -1.45 -14.69
N LEU A 435 -18.61 -1.99 -14.24
CA LEU A 435 -17.29 -1.41 -14.46
C LEU A 435 -16.77 -1.92 -15.79
N PHE A 436 -16.45 -1.01 -16.70
CA PHE A 436 -15.82 -1.33 -17.97
C PHE A 436 -14.44 -0.67 -18.05
N THR A 437 -13.43 -1.46 -18.41
CA THR A 437 -12.05 -0.97 -18.59
C THR A 437 -11.70 -0.93 -20.06
N ASP A 438 -11.60 0.27 -20.61
CA ASP A 438 -11.29 0.51 -22.03
C ASP A 438 -9.76 0.63 -22.22
N ALA A 439 -9.06 -0.48 -22.01
CA ALA A 439 -7.62 -0.59 -22.15
C ALA A 439 -7.26 -1.70 -23.14
N TYR A 440 -7.52 -1.44 -24.43
CA TYR A 440 -7.16 -2.33 -25.51
C TYR A 440 -6.02 -1.78 -26.37
N ASN A 441 -5.42 -2.67 -27.16
CA ASN A 441 -4.38 -2.38 -28.14
C ASN A 441 -3.21 -1.58 -27.55
N THR A 442 -2.80 -1.95 -26.34
CA THR A 442 -1.70 -1.30 -25.63
C THR A 442 -0.38 -1.93 -26.03
N ASP A 443 0.64 -1.10 -26.28
CA ASP A 443 2.00 -1.57 -26.57
C ASP A 443 2.76 -1.99 -25.29
N GLU A 444 2.28 -1.53 -24.13
CA GLU A 444 2.87 -1.77 -22.81
C GLU A 444 1.84 -2.36 -21.84
N ILE A 445 2.33 -3.04 -20.81
CA ILE A 445 1.50 -3.56 -19.72
C ILE A 445 1.04 -2.38 -18.85
N ILE A 446 -0.26 -2.27 -18.64
CA ILE A 446 -0.87 -1.25 -17.79
C ILE A 446 -1.23 -1.87 -16.45
N TYR A 447 -0.78 -1.23 -15.37
CA TYR A 447 -1.21 -1.53 -14.00
C TYR A 447 -2.13 -0.42 -13.51
N GLN A 448 -3.29 -0.79 -12.98
CA GLN A 448 -4.19 0.11 -12.26
C GLN A 448 -4.74 -0.59 -11.01
N ASP A 449 -5.00 0.20 -9.98
CA ASP A 449 -5.52 -0.25 -8.70
C ASP A 449 -6.30 0.91 -8.08
N GLY A 450 -7.46 0.58 -7.53
CA GLY A 450 -8.44 1.54 -7.05
C GLY A 450 -9.71 0.87 -6.55
N TYR A 451 -10.71 1.68 -6.23
CA TYR A 451 -11.92 1.22 -5.54
C TYR A 451 -13.18 1.52 -6.33
N VAL A 452 -14.17 0.63 -6.19
CA VAL A 452 -15.57 0.91 -6.52
C VAL A 452 -16.29 1.18 -5.21
N ASN A 453 -16.58 2.44 -4.94
CA ASN A 453 -17.16 2.91 -3.70
C ASN A 453 -18.67 3.08 -3.81
N LEU A 454 -19.38 2.79 -2.73
CA LEU A 454 -20.82 3.05 -2.57
C LEU A 454 -21.04 4.09 -1.48
N TYR A 455 -21.60 5.23 -1.85
CA TYR A 455 -21.91 6.34 -0.96
C TYR A 455 -23.42 6.49 -0.75
N TYR A 456 -23.82 6.91 0.45
CA TYR A 456 -25.20 7.33 0.72
C TYR A 456 -25.39 8.80 0.33
N GLY A 457 -26.40 9.09 -0.49
CA GLY A 457 -26.68 10.38 -1.09
C GLY A 457 -26.06 10.56 -2.48
N SER A 458 -26.25 11.75 -3.07
CA SER A 458 -25.65 12.19 -4.34
C SER A 458 -24.20 12.67 -4.22
N SER A 459 -23.58 12.57 -3.04
CA SER A 459 -22.22 13.06 -2.77
C SER A 459 -21.23 11.91 -2.61
N THR A 460 -20.02 12.10 -3.14
CA THR A 460 -18.88 11.17 -3.03
C THR A 460 -17.90 11.53 -1.91
N ASP A 461 -18.18 12.59 -1.15
CA ASP A 461 -17.34 12.96 -0.01
C ASP A 461 -17.59 12.00 1.16
N ILE A 462 -16.55 11.27 1.54
CA ILE A 462 -16.50 10.32 2.66
C ILE A 462 -16.84 11.00 4.00
N ARG A 463 -16.72 12.34 4.05
CA ARG A 463 -17.18 13.19 5.15
C ARG A 463 -18.47 13.89 4.75
N GLY A 464 -19.55 13.14 4.56
CA GLY A 464 -20.87 13.62 4.13
C GLY A 464 -21.58 14.64 5.04
N GLU A 465 -20.87 15.62 5.61
CA GLU A 465 -21.39 16.76 6.33
C GLU A 465 -20.96 18.04 5.61
N ASN A 466 -21.82 18.52 4.71
CA ASN A 466 -21.80 19.93 4.35
C ASN A 466 -22.67 20.67 5.37
N ASP A 467 -22.03 21.46 6.23
CA ASP A 467 -22.69 22.32 7.19
C ASP A 467 -23.32 23.52 6.44
N TYR A 468 -24.63 23.45 6.20
CA TYR A 468 -25.36 24.57 5.60
C TYR A 468 -25.77 25.56 6.68
N SER A 469 -24.91 26.53 6.97
CA SER A 469 -25.28 27.68 7.80
C SER A 469 -25.95 28.76 6.95
N ASN A 470 -27.16 29.17 7.33
CA ASN A 470 -27.83 30.32 6.73
C ASN A 470 -28.16 31.35 7.82
N ARG A 471 -27.93 32.64 7.54
CA ARG A 471 -28.18 33.73 8.50
C ARG A 471 -29.41 34.50 8.05
N ILE A 472 -30.52 34.28 8.75
CA ILE A 472 -31.77 34.99 8.49
C ILE A 472 -31.76 36.29 9.30
N TYR A 473 -31.77 37.43 8.62
CA TYR A 473 -31.93 38.73 9.25
C TYR A 473 -33.43 39.03 9.37
N MET A 474 -33.95 39.09 10.59
CA MET A 474 -35.30 39.62 10.86
C MET A 474 -35.28 41.16 10.79
N THR A 475 -34.77 41.72 9.69
CA THR A 475 -34.77 43.17 9.45
C THR A 475 -35.98 43.50 8.60
N TYR A 476 -36.79 44.45 9.04
CA TYR A 476 -38.09 44.72 8.44
C TYR A 476 -38.02 45.80 7.35
N GLU A 477 -38.90 45.71 6.35
CA GLU A 477 -39.00 46.64 5.22
C GLU A 477 -40.15 47.67 5.36
N ASN A 478 -41.08 47.55 6.33
CA ASN A 478 -42.17 48.54 6.52
C ASN A 478 -42.54 48.81 8.00
N THR A 479 -43.80 49.02 8.46
CA THR A 479 -44.12 49.40 9.88
C THR A 479 -45.17 48.59 10.67
N ALA A 480 -45.71 47.46 10.19
CA ALA A 480 -46.53 46.54 11.01
C ALA A 480 -46.68 45.12 10.39
N VAL A 481 -46.56 44.07 11.21
CA VAL A 481 -46.94 42.68 10.89
C VAL A 481 -47.80 42.12 12.04
N ASP A 482 -48.78 41.27 11.73
CA ASP A 482 -49.56 40.50 12.71
C ASP A 482 -48.70 39.40 13.34
N ASP A 483 -48.86 39.15 14.65
CA ASP A 483 -48.13 38.11 15.39
C ASP A 483 -48.43 36.68 14.88
N TYR A 484 -47.45 35.77 15.02
CA TYR A 484 -47.64 34.33 14.90
C TYR A 484 -48.79 33.87 15.81
N LYS A 485 -49.88 33.38 15.21
CA LYS A 485 -51.04 32.89 15.95
C LYS A 485 -51.24 31.41 15.65
N SER A 486 -51.41 30.65 16.71
CA SER A 486 -51.88 29.27 16.65
C SER A 486 -53.23 29.14 17.33
N TYR A 487 -54.16 28.46 16.68
CA TYR A 487 -55.40 28.07 17.32
C TYR A 487 -55.18 26.77 18.07
N PHE A 488 -55.62 26.67 19.33
CA PHE A 488 -55.48 25.47 20.14
C PHE A 488 -56.82 24.79 20.37
N SER A 489 -56.82 23.46 20.34
CA SER A 489 -57.93 22.62 20.80
C SER A 489 -57.37 21.52 21.70
N ASN A 490 -57.93 21.38 22.91
CA ASN A 490 -57.47 20.42 23.92
C ASN A 490 -55.96 20.49 24.23
N GLY A 491 -55.39 21.69 24.22
CA GLY A 491 -53.96 21.89 24.48
C GLY A 491 -53.04 21.54 23.30
N VAL A 492 -53.59 21.18 22.13
CA VAL A 492 -52.84 20.92 20.91
C VAL A 492 -53.09 22.05 19.90
N PRO A 493 -52.05 22.66 19.33
CA PRO A 493 -52.20 23.63 18.25
C PRO A 493 -52.77 22.93 17.00
N ILE A 494 -53.91 23.41 16.49
CA ILE A 494 -54.65 22.83 15.36
C ILE A 494 -54.46 23.60 14.05
N SER A 495 -53.93 24.82 14.09
CA SER A 495 -53.54 25.56 12.89
C SER A 495 -52.54 26.65 13.26
N TRP A 496 -51.64 26.95 12.33
CA TRP A 496 -50.71 28.08 12.39
C TRP A 496 -51.04 29.01 11.23
N GLU A 497 -51.29 30.30 11.50
CA GLU A 497 -51.35 31.30 10.44
C GLU A 497 -49.96 31.96 10.27
N ASP A 498 -49.63 32.31 9.03
CA ASP A 498 -48.35 32.90 8.58
C ASP A 498 -47.11 31.99 8.80
N THR A 499 -47.09 30.86 8.06
CA THR A 499 -45.96 29.90 8.02
C THR A 499 -44.73 30.46 7.30
N PHE A 500 -43.54 30.19 7.84
CA PHE A 500 -42.27 30.47 7.19
C PHE A 500 -41.61 29.15 6.76
N ASP A 501 -41.53 28.91 5.45
CA ASP A 501 -40.85 27.73 4.92
C ASP A 501 -39.33 27.92 5.05
N ILE A 502 -38.71 27.16 5.95
CA ILE A 502 -37.26 27.18 6.19
C ILE A 502 -36.51 26.70 4.94
N THR A 503 -37.05 25.69 4.26
CA THR A 503 -36.64 25.21 2.94
C THR A 503 -37.70 24.24 2.40
N ASP A 504 -37.75 24.06 1.08
CA ASP A 504 -38.50 23.00 0.40
C ASP A 504 -37.65 21.75 0.11
N GLN A 505 -36.39 21.74 0.57
CA GLN A 505 -35.45 20.62 0.41
C GLN A 505 -35.28 19.79 1.69
N PHE A 506 -34.97 18.51 1.54
CA PHE A 506 -34.77 17.59 2.68
C PHE A 506 -33.48 17.94 3.43
N LEU A 507 -33.59 18.39 4.68
CA LEU A 507 -32.45 18.98 5.41
C LEU A 507 -31.48 17.96 6.02
N THR A 508 -31.95 16.84 6.61
CA THR A 508 -31.12 15.75 7.18
C THR A 508 -32.00 14.78 8.01
N THR A 509 -31.44 13.63 8.41
CA THR A 509 -32.00 12.69 9.43
C THR A 509 -31.47 12.92 10.86
N ARG A 510 -30.63 13.93 11.10
CA ARG A 510 -30.09 14.31 12.43
C ARG A 510 -30.77 15.55 13.04
N GLU A 511 -30.38 15.89 14.27
CA GLU A 511 -30.90 17.01 15.07
C GLU A 511 -30.65 18.36 14.38
N ILE A 512 -31.65 19.25 14.42
CA ILE A 512 -31.58 20.62 13.87
C ILE A 512 -31.36 21.58 15.03
N ASP A 513 -30.20 22.23 15.07
CA ASP A 513 -29.89 23.23 16.09
C ASP A 513 -30.32 24.63 15.65
N VAL A 514 -31.26 25.24 16.39
CA VAL A 514 -31.68 26.64 16.20
C VAL A 514 -31.08 27.48 17.32
N SER A 515 -30.27 28.48 16.97
CA SER A 515 -29.71 29.45 17.92
C SER A 515 -30.15 30.88 17.57
N GLY A 516 -30.38 31.70 18.60
CA GLY A 516 -30.86 33.08 18.46
C GLY A 516 -30.51 33.95 19.66
N THR A 517 -30.67 35.27 19.52
CA THR A 517 -30.46 36.24 20.61
C THR A 517 -31.81 36.73 21.12
N VAL A 518 -32.00 36.72 22.44
CA VAL A 518 -33.20 37.20 23.12
C VAL A 518 -32.92 38.56 23.74
N LEU A 519 -33.85 39.50 23.60
CA LEU A 519 -33.78 40.85 24.17
C LEU A 519 -34.39 40.88 25.56
N TYR A 520 -33.81 41.65 26.47
CA TYR A 520 -34.30 41.80 27.84
C TYR A 520 -34.46 43.25 28.24
N HIS A 521 -35.50 43.52 29.02
CA HIS A 521 -35.71 44.81 29.67
C HIS A 521 -35.49 44.63 31.18
N GLN A 522 -34.87 45.59 31.85
CA GLN A 522 -34.79 45.64 33.31
C GLN A 522 -35.14 47.03 33.84
N LEU A 523 -35.80 47.06 35.00
CA LEU A 523 -36.10 48.29 35.73
C LEU A 523 -35.29 48.37 37.02
N PHE A 524 -34.65 49.53 37.22
CA PHE A 524 -33.93 49.89 38.43
C PHE A 524 -34.66 50.97 39.21
N ASP A 525 -34.74 50.80 40.52
CA ASP A 525 -35.26 51.76 41.49
C ASP A 525 -34.15 52.69 41.98
N LEU A 526 -34.21 53.96 41.58
CA LEU A 526 -33.27 55.00 42.01
C LEU A 526 -33.34 55.33 43.51
N THR A 527 -34.29 54.76 44.25
CA THR A 527 -34.38 54.87 45.72
C THR A 527 -33.69 53.72 46.44
N ASN A 528 -33.80 52.49 45.90
CA ASN A 528 -33.42 51.26 46.61
C ASN A 528 -32.25 50.52 45.98
N ASP A 529 -32.08 50.63 44.66
CA ASP A 529 -31.06 49.90 43.89
C ASP A 529 -29.78 50.73 43.70
N VAL A 530 -29.72 51.92 44.32
CA VAL A 530 -28.60 52.85 44.21
C VAL A 530 -27.49 52.49 45.20
N ILE A 531 -26.29 52.41 44.66
CA ILE A 531 -25.03 52.31 45.39
C ILE A 531 -24.44 53.72 45.49
N ASP A 532 -24.21 54.18 46.72
CA ASP A 532 -23.66 55.51 46.96
C ASP A 532 -22.18 55.62 46.56
N VAL A 533 -21.67 56.85 46.47
CA VAL A 533 -20.30 57.12 46.03
C VAL A 533 -19.22 56.51 46.93
N ILE A 534 -19.47 56.35 48.24
CA ILE A 534 -18.49 55.79 49.18
C ILE A 534 -18.36 54.29 48.92
N GLU A 535 -19.49 53.60 48.87
CA GLU A 535 -19.54 52.17 48.57
C GLU A 535 -19.01 51.88 47.15
N LEU A 536 -19.34 52.72 46.18
CA LEU A 536 -18.87 52.57 44.81
C LEU A 536 -17.35 52.77 44.68
N ALA A 537 -16.76 53.71 45.44
CA ALA A 537 -15.32 53.95 45.47
C ALA A 537 -14.55 52.75 46.05
N ASP A 538 -15.12 52.08 47.06
CA ASP A 538 -14.56 50.86 47.63
C ASP A 538 -14.63 49.69 46.63
N ILE A 539 -15.68 49.61 45.82
CA ILE A 539 -15.88 48.53 44.83
C ILE A 539 -15.00 48.70 43.58
N LEU A 540 -14.92 49.92 43.02
CA LEU A 540 -14.31 50.16 41.71
C LEU A 540 -12.91 50.80 41.75
N VAL A 541 -12.43 51.19 42.95
CA VAL A 541 -11.06 51.66 43.29
C VAL A 541 -10.55 52.93 42.58
N ASN A 542 -10.98 53.24 41.35
CA ASN A 542 -10.42 54.32 40.50
C ASN A 542 -11.50 55.22 39.84
N VAL A 543 -12.67 55.38 40.46
CA VAL A 543 -13.76 56.16 39.86
C VAL A 543 -13.80 57.57 40.49
N THR A 544 -13.72 58.61 39.65
CA THR A 544 -13.72 60.02 40.10
C THR A 544 -14.81 60.82 39.40
N GLY A 545 -15.42 61.77 40.11
CA GLY A 545 -16.48 62.64 39.55
C GLY A 545 -17.87 61.99 39.44
N VAL A 546 -18.10 60.87 40.13
CA VAL A 546 -19.37 60.14 40.10
C VAL A 546 -20.26 60.48 41.28
N TYR A 547 -21.56 60.37 41.06
CA TYR A 547 -22.57 60.65 42.09
C TYR A 547 -23.11 59.36 42.72
N PHE A 548 -23.34 58.32 41.92
CA PHE A 548 -23.87 57.02 42.35
C PHE A 548 -23.76 55.96 41.24
N GLY A 549 -24.10 54.71 41.53
CA GLY A 549 -24.22 53.65 40.52
C GLY A 549 -25.35 52.66 40.81
N VAL A 550 -25.62 51.77 39.87
CA VAL A 550 -26.53 50.62 40.03
C VAL A 550 -25.84 49.35 39.56
N GLN A 551 -26.05 48.23 40.26
CA GLN A 551 -25.44 46.94 39.92
C GLN A 551 -26.28 46.19 38.87
N LEU A 552 -25.62 45.72 37.83
CA LEU A 552 -26.21 44.87 36.80
C LEU A 552 -26.17 43.39 37.24
N PRO A 553 -27.16 42.57 36.83
CA PRO A 553 -27.13 41.12 37.04
C PRO A 553 -25.89 40.46 36.42
N ASP A 554 -25.29 39.51 37.12
CA ASP A 554 -24.03 38.87 36.70
C ASP A 554 -24.14 38.15 35.34
N ASN A 555 -25.34 37.66 34.99
CA ASN A 555 -25.63 36.95 33.74
C ASN A 555 -25.82 37.85 32.51
N ILE A 556 -25.83 39.18 32.66
CA ILE A 556 -26.01 40.12 31.55
C ILE A 556 -24.66 40.67 31.11
N SER A 557 -24.33 40.57 29.81
CA SER A 557 -23.13 41.22 29.27
C SER A 557 -23.36 42.73 29.13
N ILE A 558 -22.48 43.57 29.68
CA ILE A 558 -22.62 45.03 29.53
C ILE A 558 -22.49 45.48 28.07
N ALA A 559 -21.82 44.69 27.22
CA ALA A 559 -21.67 44.97 25.80
C ALA A 559 -23.00 44.88 25.05
N HIS A 560 -24.03 44.30 25.69
CA HIS A 560 -25.36 44.18 25.12
C HIS A 560 -26.29 45.32 25.56
N ILE A 561 -25.88 46.20 26.49
CA ILE A 561 -26.69 47.38 26.84
C ILE A 561 -26.90 48.24 25.59
N ARG A 562 -28.16 48.35 25.18
CA ARG A 562 -28.57 49.11 23.99
C ARG A 562 -29.02 50.51 24.35
N ALA A 563 -29.78 50.66 25.43
CA ALA A 563 -30.37 51.93 25.84
C ALA A 563 -30.64 52.00 27.34
N ILE A 564 -30.57 53.21 27.89
CA ILE A 564 -30.95 53.53 29.28
C ILE A 564 -31.82 54.80 29.25
N GLY A 565 -32.98 54.77 29.88
CA GLY A 565 -33.86 55.95 29.87
C GLY A 565 -35.22 55.72 30.49
N ILE A 566 -36.16 56.59 30.11
CA ILE A 566 -37.53 56.58 30.65
C ILE A 566 -38.17 55.21 30.38
N PRO A 567 -38.82 54.59 31.37
CA PRO A 567 -39.63 53.38 31.13
C PRO A 567 -40.71 53.59 30.06
N TYR A 568 -40.90 52.63 29.15
CA TYR A 568 -41.82 52.75 28.01
C TYR A 568 -42.79 51.54 27.88
N GLU A 569 -43.75 51.66 26.96
CA GLU A 569 -44.72 50.60 26.60
C GLU A 569 -44.15 49.72 25.48
N TYR A 570 -44.19 48.39 25.64
CA TYR A 570 -43.59 47.43 24.70
C TYR A 570 -44.41 46.14 24.53
N ASP A 571 -44.20 45.45 23.40
CA ASP A 571 -44.83 44.16 23.06
C ASP A 571 -43.90 42.97 23.41
N LEU A 572 -44.45 41.97 24.12
CA LEU A 572 -43.68 40.85 24.70
C LEU A 572 -43.07 39.89 23.66
N SER A 573 -43.59 39.84 22.42
CA SER A 573 -43.22 38.83 21.42
C SER A 573 -41.91 39.11 20.68
N ILE A 574 -41.53 40.38 20.48
CA ILE A 574 -40.37 40.76 19.64
C ILE A 574 -39.47 41.83 20.29
N GLN A 575 -39.96 42.65 21.22
CA GLN A 575 -39.13 43.71 21.81
C GLN A 575 -38.26 43.25 22.98
N GLY A 576 -38.69 42.22 23.71
CA GLY A 576 -37.91 41.60 24.77
C GLY A 576 -38.74 41.16 25.97
N PHE A 577 -38.10 40.43 26.87
CA PHE A 577 -38.73 39.88 28.07
C PHE A 577 -38.39 40.73 29.31
N PRO A 578 -39.37 41.01 30.21
CA PRO A 578 -39.10 41.70 31.47
C PRO A 578 -38.25 40.84 32.41
N VAL A 579 -37.24 41.46 33.04
CA VAL A 579 -36.42 40.85 34.10
C VAL A 579 -36.41 41.74 35.35
N GLY A 580 -36.89 41.23 36.48
CA GLY A 580 -36.97 41.96 37.75
C GLY A 580 -38.41 42.24 38.20
N ASN A 581 -38.56 43.13 39.20
CA ASN A 581 -39.86 43.44 39.78
C ASN A 581 -40.61 44.49 38.94
N TYR A 582 -41.31 44.02 37.91
CA TYR A 582 -42.22 44.85 37.11
C TYR A 582 -43.56 45.00 37.83
N ILE A 583 -44.09 46.22 37.84
CA ILE A 583 -45.49 46.47 38.20
C ILE A 583 -46.22 46.82 36.91
N ASP A 584 -47.10 45.93 36.46
CA ASP A 584 -47.95 46.17 35.30
C ASP A 584 -48.84 47.41 35.54
N GLY A 585 -48.69 48.43 34.69
CA GLY A 585 -49.37 49.72 34.83
C GLY A 585 -48.43 50.93 34.76
N THR A 586 -48.18 51.57 35.91
CA THR A 586 -47.91 53.02 36.04
C THR A 586 -46.64 53.59 35.39
N TYR A 587 -45.66 52.78 35.02
CA TYR A 587 -44.41 53.25 34.37
C TYR A 587 -43.91 52.32 33.26
N SER A 588 -44.25 51.04 33.31
CA SER A 588 -43.99 50.08 32.24
C SER A 588 -45.28 49.32 31.99
N LYS A 589 -45.73 49.33 30.75
CA LYS A 589 -46.95 48.65 30.33
C LYS A 589 -46.57 47.59 29.30
N VAL A 590 -46.81 46.33 29.64
CA VAL A 590 -46.63 45.22 28.71
C VAL A 590 -47.91 45.13 27.91
N THR A 591 -47.81 45.38 26.61
CA THR A 591 -48.94 45.21 25.72
C THR A 591 -48.87 43.80 25.13
N THR A 592 -49.91 43.02 25.36
CA THR A 592 -50.10 41.72 24.69
C THR A 592 -50.83 41.95 23.36
N SER A 593 -50.40 42.94 22.57
CA SER A 593 -51.03 43.23 21.29
C SER A 593 -50.45 42.34 20.20
N GLY A 594 -51.30 41.94 19.26
CA GLY A 594 -50.93 41.08 18.14
C GLY A 594 -50.12 41.78 17.05
N VAL A 595 -49.48 42.93 17.33
CA VAL A 595 -48.80 43.76 16.34
C VAL A 595 -47.48 44.23 16.91
N THR A 596 -46.38 43.83 16.29
CA THR A 596 -45.04 44.22 16.74
C THR A 596 -44.62 45.60 16.21
N ARG A 597 -44.03 46.42 17.10
CA ARG A 597 -43.50 47.76 16.79
C ARG A 597 -41.95 47.82 16.81
N THR A 598 -41.38 48.93 16.36
CA THR A 598 -39.94 49.23 16.39
C THR A 598 -39.36 49.08 17.79
N PHE A 599 -38.21 48.40 17.89
CA PHE A 599 -37.46 48.24 19.13
C PHE A 599 -37.05 49.61 19.68
N ASP A 600 -37.50 49.89 20.91
CA ASP A 600 -37.43 51.18 21.59
C ASP A 600 -38.05 52.35 20.82
N SER A 601 -39.26 52.75 21.21
CA SER A 601 -39.98 53.88 20.59
C SER A 601 -39.66 55.24 21.24
N ARG A 602 -38.70 55.27 22.19
CA ARG A 602 -38.35 56.48 22.93
C ARG A 602 -37.67 57.51 22.03
N ALA A 603 -38.04 58.77 22.24
CA ALA A 603 -37.36 59.88 21.61
C ALA A 603 -35.95 60.04 22.22
N SER A 604 -34.98 60.54 21.44
CA SER A 604 -33.59 60.65 21.89
C SER A 604 -33.40 61.52 23.14
N ASP A 605 -34.32 62.43 23.42
CA ASP A 605 -34.33 63.30 24.61
C ASP A 605 -34.83 62.59 25.88
N THR A 606 -35.43 61.40 25.76
CA THR A 606 -35.82 60.54 26.89
C THR A 606 -34.82 59.41 27.15
N LEU A 607 -33.72 59.38 26.40
CA LEU A 607 -32.59 58.47 26.56
C LEU A 607 -31.40 59.19 27.20
N MET A 608 -30.68 58.48 28.06
CA MET A 608 -29.45 58.97 28.66
C MET A 608 -28.30 58.89 27.67
N ASN A 609 -27.49 59.94 27.61
CA ASN A 609 -26.33 59.96 26.74
C ASN A 609 -25.14 59.22 27.41
N THR A 610 -24.67 58.18 26.74
CA THR A 610 -23.55 57.31 27.14
C THR A 610 -22.21 58.04 27.27
N THR A 611 -22.08 59.26 26.76
CA THR A 611 -20.83 60.05 26.82
C THR A 611 -20.85 61.17 27.86
N SER A 612 -22.02 61.55 28.39
CA SER A 612 -22.14 62.69 29.32
C SER A 612 -22.83 62.36 30.63
N ASN A 613 -23.60 61.27 30.71
CA ASN A 613 -24.46 61.01 31.87
C ASN A 613 -23.99 59.80 32.70
N PHE A 614 -23.43 58.77 32.07
CA PHE A 614 -23.01 57.54 32.74
C PHE A 614 -21.88 56.82 31.99
N SER A 615 -21.18 55.92 32.68
CA SER A 615 -20.29 54.89 32.09
C SER A 615 -20.66 53.51 32.61
N LEU A 616 -20.11 52.48 31.97
CA LEU A 616 -20.26 51.09 32.39
C LEU A 616 -18.93 50.63 32.96
N GLU A 617 -18.94 50.18 34.22
CA GLU A 617 -17.73 49.83 34.98
C GLU A 617 -17.78 48.39 35.48
N PHE A 618 -16.59 47.83 35.72
CA PHE A 618 -16.42 46.47 36.24
C PHE A 618 -15.62 46.46 37.52
N ALA A 619 -16.10 45.73 38.51
CA ALA A 619 -15.32 45.41 39.69
C ALA A 619 -14.38 44.22 39.40
N SER A 620 -13.31 44.12 40.19
CA SER A 620 -12.31 43.04 40.05
C SER A 620 -12.89 41.63 40.27
N ASN A 621 -14.06 41.52 40.91
CA ASN A 621 -14.78 40.26 41.11
C ASN A 621 -15.67 39.86 39.93
N GLY A 622 -15.71 40.64 38.85
CA GLY A 622 -16.53 40.39 37.66
C GLY A 622 -17.94 40.96 37.71
N SER A 623 -18.35 41.58 38.82
CA SER A 623 -19.62 42.31 38.92
C SER A 623 -19.61 43.59 38.08
N LYS A 624 -20.78 43.96 37.57
CA LYS A 624 -20.96 44.97 36.52
C LYS A 624 -21.84 46.10 37.04
N TYR A 625 -21.52 47.34 36.67
CA TYR A 625 -22.19 48.52 37.21
C TYR A 625 -22.47 49.55 36.12
N ILE A 626 -23.62 50.21 36.19
CA ILE A 626 -23.85 51.49 35.50
C ILE A 626 -23.51 52.58 36.50
N VAL A 627 -22.59 53.47 36.13
CA VAL A 627 -22.06 54.51 37.01
C VAL A 627 -22.43 55.89 36.48
N PHE A 628 -23.04 56.74 37.30
CA PHE A 628 -23.58 58.03 36.87
C PHE A 628 -22.69 59.20 37.28
N TYR A 629 -22.37 60.06 36.30
CA TYR A 629 -21.58 61.30 36.48
C TYR A 629 -22.44 62.54 36.71
N VAL A 630 -23.75 62.34 36.87
CA VAL A 630 -24.72 63.39 37.17
C VAL A 630 -25.50 63.04 38.44
N PRO A 631 -25.98 64.03 39.21
CA PRO A 631 -26.77 63.77 40.41
C PRO A 631 -28.02 62.93 40.11
N ILE A 632 -28.51 62.19 41.10
CA ILE A 632 -29.77 61.42 41.02
C ILE A 632 -30.93 62.30 40.50
N SER A 633 -31.01 63.57 40.92
CA SER A 633 -32.02 64.51 40.45
C SER A 633 -31.98 64.80 38.95
N THR A 634 -30.83 64.62 38.31
CA THR A 634 -30.68 64.73 36.86
C THR A 634 -31.08 63.43 36.17
N VAL A 635 -30.75 62.27 36.77
CA VAL A 635 -31.17 60.95 36.28
C VAL A 635 -32.68 60.76 36.41
N GLN A 636 -33.31 61.36 37.43
CA GLN A 636 -34.76 61.38 37.62
C GLN A 636 -35.53 62.02 36.45
N ASN A 637 -34.89 62.89 35.65
CA ASN A 637 -35.50 63.41 34.42
C ASN A 637 -35.67 62.33 33.34
N TYR A 638 -34.95 61.21 33.46
CA TYR A 638 -35.00 60.05 32.60
C TYR A 638 -35.69 58.85 33.30
N ALA A 639 -36.42 59.10 34.38
CA ALA A 639 -37.11 58.09 35.17
C ALA A 639 -38.59 58.46 35.37
N ILE A 640 -39.43 57.47 35.65
CA ILE A 640 -40.82 57.68 36.10
C ILE A 640 -40.97 57.06 37.48
N ASN A 641 -41.40 57.84 38.47
CA ASN A 641 -41.52 57.41 39.87
C ASN A 641 -40.23 56.74 40.39
N ASP A 642 -39.08 57.37 40.10
CA ASP A 642 -37.75 56.85 40.44
C ASP A 642 -37.39 55.50 39.78
N LYS A 643 -38.12 55.07 38.73
CA LYS A 643 -37.78 53.88 37.94
C LYS A 643 -37.08 54.24 36.65
N LEU A 644 -35.92 53.64 36.43
CA LEU A 644 -35.09 53.76 35.22
C LEU A 644 -35.11 52.43 34.46
N MET A 645 -35.28 52.45 33.13
CA MET A 645 -35.26 51.26 32.30
C MET A 645 -33.92 51.09 31.57
N VAL A 646 -33.42 49.86 31.55
CA VAL A 646 -32.20 49.44 30.84
C VAL A 646 -32.56 48.28 29.91
N ASP A 647 -32.16 48.39 28.66
CA ASP A 647 -32.42 47.39 27.61
C ASP A 647 -31.11 46.71 27.20
N TYR A 648 -31.14 45.37 27.10
CA TYR A 648 -30.00 44.51 26.76
C TYR A 648 -30.30 43.59 25.57
#